data_AF-A0A812MSM6-F1
#
_entry.id   AF-A0A812MSM6-F1
#
_cell.length_a   1.000
_cell.length_b   1.000
_cell.length_c   1.000
_cell.angle_alpha   90.00
_cell.angle_beta   90.00
_cell.angle_gamma   90.00
#
_symmetry.space_group_name_H-M   'P 1'
#
loop_
_entity.id
_entity.type
_entity.pdbx_description
1 polymer ?
#
loop_
_entity_poly.entity_id
_entity_poly.type
_entity_poly.pdbx_seq_one_letter_code
_entity_poly.pdbx_strand_id
1 'polypeptide(L)'
;MWSSRLGLWPFWPLWPLAMAAEYGPPGDPTCWLGNINFETCCLPPPRGNENCWEGGFTYERCCRRNPHEPVDINKVAEISELGGCELNIFQEFKERAGAWYRAYVPNLVLFQEFGYISRRFDSMYRSCAPAALTALLLKLESIYFEEESIWTPLYAHYAEQHHQAVANGDLLQSHHINGWPLVEALKRVNALRASREPRLEAPVTPVLDIVLCYCGRGERIDWLRGFHKLPWRNENRSASTTARVALRFYHKCGAMGDEQRQEETSKLKDEWSDYFHTVEVRYVDDQVRADDCSAYLAYVVDRYDDLPEFAVFLHADAPEHIPSVDLLMDAVFAASRGFLPEEAGFIHLAHNYVRHDCPGNRTECKDPDAPEVARLWRKVFHSSIAPTRLEGHMNGYCCVQFLVRRERIQLRTKQFYVDALNFFGETAESYYELFPVGKVIWTPDTRGRTPCQLAMYFWHVIFGEDLWLPRRHRDSRLPLFIRMLNIEAEAALEAQRGEDGAGGRVIQFTGDNTGAEDTYYRLQSLFTAQKPASLRQTAERLCEQALQAAKKALVDDVKPWEKQKARFTLVENQPSVMKLQTGKRASMKPSVRALTAVTPPRSESLERDRDRSAPASPARQRTAPKKINELDMQAGKS
;
A
#
# COMPACT_ATOMS: atom_id res chain seq x y z
N MET A 1 51.95 38.03 47.87
CA MET A 1 52.34 37.33 49.11
C MET A 1 51.58 36.01 49.14
N TRP A 2 52.33 34.90 49.06
CA TRP A 2 52.17 33.59 49.75
C TRP A 2 50.75 32.97 49.83
N SER A 3 50.50 31.67 49.67
CA SER A 3 51.34 30.47 49.48
C SER A 3 50.38 29.26 49.48
N SER A 4 50.62 28.32 48.56
CA SER A 4 50.54 26.86 48.75
C SER A 4 49.23 26.17 49.18
N ARG A 5 48.74 25.28 48.30
CA ARG A 5 48.44 23.87 48.62
C ARG A 5 48.52 23.02 47.34
N LEU A 6 49.70 22.44 47.13
CA LEU A 6 49.93 21.33 46.19
C LEU A 6 49.47 20.04 46.87
N GLY A 7 48.39 19.45 46.36
CA GLY A 7 47.94 18.10 46.70
C GLY A 7 48.42 17.13 45.62
N LEU A 8 49.40 16.31 45.99
CA LEU A 8 49.89 15.16 45.24
C LEU A 8 48.76 14.15 45.02
N TRP A 9 48.47 13.82 43.76
CA TRP A 9 47.71 12.63 43.36
C TRP A 9 48.71 11.54 42.94
N PRO A 10 48.58 10.30 43.42
CA PRO A 10 49.48 9.22 43.04
C PRO A 10 49.09 8.64 41.67
N PHE A 11 50.14 8.23 40.97
CA PHE A 11 50.22 7.29 39.86
C PHE A 11 48.98 6.42 39.60
N TRP A 12 48.53 6.47 38.33
CA TRP A 12 47.65 5.49 37.71
C TRP A 12 48.28 4.07 37.79
N PRO A 13 47.50 3.02 38.11
CA PRO A 13 47.95 1.66 37.85
C PRO A 13 47.83 1.36 36.35
N LEU A 14 48.85 0.69 35.85
CA LEU A 14 48.89 0.01 34.56
C LEU A 14 47.63 -0.88 34.39
N TRP A 15 46.88 -0.65 33.32
CA TRP A 15 45.86 -1.58 32.83
C TRP A 15 46.54 -2.92 32.48
N PRO A 16 46.04 -4.07 32.98
CA PRO A 16 46.45 -5.35 32.44
C PRO A 16 45.62 -5.68 31.20
N LEU A 17 46.34 -6.16 30.18
CA LEU A 17 45.95 -7.22 29.24
C LEU A 17 44.63 -7.02 28.49
N ALA A 18 44.79 -6.73 27.20
CA ALA A 18 43.83 -7.05 26.16
C ALA A 18 43.21 -8.43 26.40
N MET A 19 41.88 -8.48 26.55
CA MET A 19 41.15 -9.71 26.37
C MET A 19 41.35 -10.14 24.91
N ALA A 20 42.19 -11.15 24.72
CA ALA A 20 42.12 -11.96 23.52
C ALA A 20 40.69 -12.49 23.46
N ALA A 21 39.90 -12.00 22.50
CA ALA A 21 38.68 -12.67 22.12
C ALA A 21 39.06 -14.13 21.83
N GLU A 22 38.42 -15.07 22.53
CA GLU A 22 38.45 -16.48 22.15
C GLU A 22 37.89 -16.56 20.73
N TYR A 23 38.76 -16.46 19.74
CA TYR A 23 38.45 -16.89 18.39
C TYR A 23 38.29 -18.40 18.49
N GLY A 24 37.02 -18.85 18.51
CA GLY A 24 36.71 -20.25 18.29
C GLY A 24 37.39 -20.76 17.01
N PRO A 25 37.57 -22.08 16.89
CA PRO A 25 38.20 -22.67 15.71
C PRO A 25 37.50 -22.14 14.43
N PRO A 26 38.26 -21.76 13.39
CA PRO A 26 37.68 -21.25 12.15
C PRO A 26 36.69 -22.26 11.54
N GLY A 27 35.67 -21.77 10.82
CA GLY A 27 34.63 -22.62 10.22
C GLY A 27 33.34 -22.72 11.03
N ASP A 28 32.32 -23.37 10.45
CA ASP A 28 31.04 -23.63 11.11
C ASP A 28 31.20 -24.79 12.10
N PRO A 29 31.05 -24.57 13.42
CA PRO A 29 31.26 -25.61 14.43
C PRO A 29 30.27 -26.78 14.30
N THR A 30 29.14 -26.59 13.62
CA THR A 30 28.16 -27.65 13.38
C THR A 30 28.62 -28.67 12.33
N CYS A 31 29.67 -28.38 11.58
CA CYS A 31 30.25 -29.29 10.59
C CYS A 31 31.22 -30.33 11.19
N TRP A 32 31.61 -30.18 12.46
CA TRP A 32 32.69 -30.97 13.04
C TRP A 32 32.14 -32.06 13.96
N LEU A 33 32.17 -33.31 13.49
CA LEU A 33 31.75 -34.48 14.26
C LEU A 33 32.87 -35.52 14.27
N GLY A 34 33.23 -35.98 15.48
CA GLY A 34 34.29 -36.97 15.67
C GLY A 34 35.67 -36.44 15.26
N ASN A 35 36.30 -37.09 14.29
CA ASN A 35 37.66 -36.77 13.83
C ASN A 35 37.69 -35.75 12.69
N ILE A 36 36.54 -35.27 12.23
CA ILE A 36 36.40 -34.26 11.17
C ILE A 36 36.51 -32.88 11.82
N ASN A 37 37.56 -32.13 11.48
CA ASN A 37 37.80 -30.76 11.97
C ASN A 37 38.23 -29.84 10.83
N PHE A 38 38.29 -28.54 11.12
CA PHE A 38 38.65 -27.52 10.14
C PHE A 38 40.02 -27.81 9.49
N GLU A 39 41.04 -28.18 10.27
CA GLU A 39 42.37 -28.42 9.73
C GLU A 39 42.40 -29.61 8.75
N THR A 40 41.65 -30.67 9.06
CA THR A 40 41.59 -31.90 8.25
C THR A 40 40.79 -31.71 6.97
N CYS A 41 39.76 -30.87 7.05
CA CYS A 41 38.80 -30.75 5.97
C CYS A 41 38.99 -29.48 5.15
N CYS A 42 39.35 -28.35 5.73
CA CYS A 42 39.40 -27.06 5.05
C CYS A 42 40.77 -26.70 4.46
N LEU A 43 41.82 -27.49 4.74
CA LEU A 43 43.16 -27.22 4.24
C LEU A 43 43.60 -28.32 3.25
N PRO A 44 44.26 -27.95 2.13
CA PRO A 44 44.48 -26.58 1.66
C PRO A 44 43.23 -25.98 0.98
N PRO A 45 43.02 -24.65 1.07
CA PRO A 45 42.03 -23.95 0.25
C PRO A 45 42.39 -24.05 -1.24
N PRO A 46 41.43 -23.92 -2.18
CA PRO A 46 40.04 -23.50 -1.98
C PRO A 46 39.03 -24.65 -1.91
N ARG A 47 39.46 -25.91 -1.93
CA ARG A 47 38.55 -27.08 -1.94
C ARG A 47 38.65 -27.97 -0.71
N GLY A 48 39.73 -27.86 0.06
CA GLY A 48 39.95 -28.71 1.21
C GLY A 48 40.06 -30.19 0.83
N ASN A 49 39.80 -31.06 1.79
CA ASN A 49 39.80 -32.51 1.61
C ASN A 49 38.43 -32.98 1.12
N GLU A 50 38.35 -33.42 -0.14
CA GLU A 50 37.09 -33.83 -0.78
C GLU A 50 36.37 -34.97 -0.06
N ASN A 51 37.09 -35.78 0.73
CA ASN A 51 36.49 -36.86 1.52
C ASN A 51 35.69 -36.38 2.74
N CYS A 52 35.77 -35.09 3.09
CA CYS A 52 34.96 -34.51 4.15
C CYS A 52 33.58 -34.04 3.66
N TRP A 53 33.36 -34.02 2.35
CA TRP A 53 32.20 -33.38 1.73
C TRP A 53 31.19 -34.41 1.27
N GLU A 54 30.26 -34.76 2.15
CA GLU A 54 29.13 -35.63 1.82
C GLU A 54 27.81 -35.02 2.31
N GLY A 55 26.76 -35.16 1.49
CA GLY A 55 25.42 -34.66 1.80
C GLY A 55 25.38 -33.13 1.93
N GLY A 56 25.03 -32.64 3.11
CA GLY A 56 24.86 -31.20 3.39
C GLY A 56 26.13 -30.47 3.85
N PHE A 57 27.27 -31.17 3.96
CA PHE A 57 28.54 -30.60 4.40
C PHE A 57 29.40 -30.28 3.18
N THR A 58 29.50 -28.99 2.82
CA THR A 58 30.32 -28.50 1.70
C THR A 58 31.49 -27.66 2.22
N TYR A 59 32.56 -27.55 1.43
CA TYR A 59 33.68 -26.66 1.74
C TYR A 59 33.18 -25.23 2.01
N GLU A 60 32.27 -24.71 1.18
CA GLU A 60 31.72 -23.37 1.27
C GLU A 60 30.88 -23.16 2.54
N ARG A 61 30.21 -24.21 3.04
CA ARG A 61 29.44 -24.13 4.29
C ARG A 61 30.37 -24.18 5.50
N CYS A 62 31.25 -25.18 5.52
CA CYS A 62 31.99 -25.56 6.70
C CYS A 62 33.28 -24.77 6.89
N CYS A 63 33.94 -24.35 5.82
CA CYS A 63 35.29 -23.76 5.85
C CYS A 63 35.33 -22.24 5.82
N ARG A 64 34.19 -21.56 5.99
CA ARG A 64 34.19 -20.10 6.07
C ARG A 64 34.90 -19.64 7.33
N ARG A 65 35.89 -18.78 7.14
CA ARG A 65 36.72 -18.19 8.21
C ARG A 65 35.88 -17.48 9.28
N ASN A 66 34.68 -17.04 8.93
CA ASN A 66 33.74 -16.45 9.86
C ASN A 66 32.33 -16.98 9.53
N PRO A 67 31.76 -17.90 10.34
CA PRO A 67 30.40 -18.40 10.13
C PRO A 67 29.33 -17.30 10.28
N HIS A 68 29.71 -16.13 10.82
CA HIS A 68 28.87 -14.93 10.88
C HIS A 68 29.10 -13.95 9.73
N GLU A 69 30.08 -14.17 8.86
CA GLU A 69 30.22 -13.35 7.66
C GLU A 69 29.10 -13.73 6.68
N PRO A 70 28.16 -12.81 6.39
CA PRO A 70 27.02 -13.12 5.55
C PRO A 70 27.51 -13.62 4.20
N VAL A 71 26.91 -14.71 3.71
CA VAL A 71 27.14 -15.14 2.32
C VAL A 71 26.83 -13.94 1.44
N ASP A 72 27.78 -13.49 0.64
CA ASP A 72 27.45 -12.56 -0.43
C ASP A 72 26.71 -13.33 -1.51
N ILE A 73 25.40 -13.51 -1.28
CA ILE A 73 24.46 -14.20 -2.18
C ILE A 73 24.43 -13.55 -3.57
N ASN A 74 24.92 -12.32 -3.71
CA ASN A 74 25.02 -11.66 -5.01
C ASN A 74 26.20 -12.19 -5.83
N LYS A 75 27.23 -12.76 -5.19
CA LYS A 75 28.42 -13.34 -5.85
C LYS A 75 28.29 -14.81 -6.22
N VAL A 76 27.27 -15.50 -5.72
CA VAL A 76 27.08 -16.92 -6.03
C VAL A 76 26.25 -17.05 -7.30
N ALA A 77 26.83 -17.70 -8.31
CA ALA A 77 26.19 -17.90 -9.62
C ALA A 77 24.96 -18.83 -9.52
N GLU A 78 25.04 -19.87 -8.69
CA GLU A 78 23.94 -20.80 -8.44
C GLU A 78 23.69 -21.00 -6.94
N ILE A 79 22.56 -20.48 -6.44
CA ILE A 79 22.20 -20.57 -5.01
C ILE A 79 21.87 -22.01 -4.60
N SER A 80 21.54 -22.89 -5.56
CA SER A 80 21.32 -24.32 -5.33
C SER A 80 22.51 -25.03 -4.70
N GLU A 81 23.73 -24.50 -4.84
CA GLU A 81 24.94 -25.09 -4.28
C GLU A 81 25.16 -24.75 -2.80
N LEU A 82 24.45 -23.75 -2.27
CA LEU A 82 24.69 -23.21 -0.92
C LEU A 82 23.92 -23.92 0.19
N GLY A 83 22.91 -24.72 -0.16
CA GLY A 83 22.01 -25.37 0.79
C GLY A 83 20.56 -25.18 0.37
N GLY A 84 19.70 -26.14 0.75
CA GLY A 84 18.27 -26.09 0.44
C GLY A 84 17.52 -25.05 1.27
N CYS A 85 16.27 -25.34 1.64
CA CYS A 85 15.44 -24.44 2.45
C CYS A 85 16.01 -24.08 3.83
N GLU A 86 17.03 -24.78 4.32
CA GLU A 86 17.67 -24.51 5.62
C GLU A 86 18.58 -23.27 5.63
N LEU A 87 18.82 -22.64 4.47
CA LEU A 87 19.54 -21.38 4.44
C LEU A 87 18.83 -20.30 5.26
N ASN A 88 19.60 -19.53 6.03
CA ASN A 88 19.09 -18.47 6.90
C ASN A 88 18.18 -17.49 6.15
N ILE A 89 18.51 -17.11 4.91
CA ILE A 89 17.66 -16.21 4.11
C ILE A 89 16.25 -16.78 3.88
N PHE A 90 16.12 -18.09 3.67
CA PHE A 90 14.81 -18.72 3.48
C PHE A 90 14.06 -18.89 4.80
N GLN A 91 14.75 -19.19 5.89
CA GLN A 91 14.13 -19.29 7.22
C GLN A 91 13.64 -17.93 7.71
N GLU A 92 14.45 -16.88 7.56
CA GLU A 92 14.04 -15.51 7.90
C GLU A 92 12.86 -15.04 7.02
N PHE A 93 12.91 -15.31 5.71
CA PHE A 93 11.80 -15.02 4.80
C PHE A 93 10.53 -15.78 5.18
N LYS A 94 10.64 -17.08 5.52
CA LYS A 94 9.52 -17.93 5.99
C LYS A 94 8.85 -17.32 7.21
N GLU A 95 9.63 -16.91 8.21
CA GLU A 95 9.11 -16.31 9.44
C GLU A 95 8.36 -15.01 9.16
N ARG A 96 8.96 -14.11 8.37
CA ARG A 96 8.37 -12.81 8.04
C ARG A 96 7.13 -12.95 7.14
N ALA A 97 7.18 -13.80 6.13
CA ALA A 97 6.02 -14.10 5.29
C ALA A 97 4.90 -14.75 6.12
N GLY A 98 5.26 -15.61 7.07
CA GLY A 98 4.32 -16.20 8.02
C GLY A 98 3.64 -15.14 8.89
N ALA A 99 4.41 -14.18 9.42
CA ALA A 99 3.86 -13.05 10.17
C ALA A 99 2.91 -12.18 9.32
N TRP A 100 3.26 -11.95 8.06
CA TRP A 100 2.39 -11.25 7.11
C TRP A 100 1.05 -11.97 6.90
N TYR A 101 1.07 -13.26 6.59
CA TYR A 101 -0.16 -13.99 6.27
C TYR A 101 -1.03 -14.32 7.49
N ARG A 102 -0.44 -14.46 8.68
CA ARG A 102 -1.19 -14.79 9.90
C ARG A 102 -1.66 -13.58 10.69
N ALA A 103 -0.87 -12.52 10.74
CA ALA A 103 -1.11 -11.38 11.63
C ALA A 103 -1.07 -10.02 10.90
N TYR A 104 -0.91 -10.03 9.58
CA TYR A 104 -0.81 -8.83 8.75
C TYR A 104 0.26 -7.84 9.20
N VAL A 105 1.32 -8.36 9.82
CA VAL A 105 2.42 -7.55 10.34
C VAL A 105 3.28 -7.09 9.16
N PRO A 106 3.31 -5.79 8.85
CA PRO A 106 4.17 -5.27 7.81
C PRO A 106 5.64 -5.41 8.23
N ASN A 107 6.50 -5.79 7.29
CA ASN A 107 7.93 -5.88 7.53
C ASN A 107 8.69 -5.44 6.29
N LEU A 108 9.53 -4.41 6.42
CA LEU A 108 10.32 -3.89 5.31
C LEU A 108 11.24 -4.95 4.68
N VAL A 109 11.92 -5.74 5.51
CA VAL A 109 12.86 -6.78 5.07
C VAL A 109 12.13 -7.87 4.28
N LEU A 110 10.89 -8.21 4.65
CA LEU A 110 10.05 -9.15 3.90
C LEU A 110 9.93 -8.73 2.43
N PHE A 111 9.67 -7.44 2.17
CA PHE A 111 9.44 -6.96 0.82
C PHE A 111 10.72 -6.91 -0.01
N GLN A 112 11.88 -6.67 0.64
CA GLN A 112 13.19 -6.78 0.01
C GLN A 112 13.52 -8.23 -0.35
N GLU A 113 13.31 -9.17 0.59
CA GLU A 113 13.48 -10.61 0.36
C GLU A 113 12.53 -11.12 -0.73
N PHE A 114 11.28 -10.67 -0.71
CA PHE A 114 10.30 -10.95 -1.77
C PHE A 114 10.79 -10.47 -3.14
N GLY A 115 11.27 -9.22 -3.23
CA GLY A 115 11.84 -8.66 -4.46
C GLY A 115 13.07 -9.46 -4.94
N TYR A 116 13.96 -9.82 -4.02
CA TYR A 116 15.15 -10.61 -4.29
C TYR A 116 14.82 -12.03 -4.80
N ILE A 117 13.95 -12.75 -4.09
CA ILE A 117 13.54 -14.11 -4.44
C ILE A 117 12.81 -14.12 -5.79
N SER A 118 11.90 -13.17 -6.01
CA SER A 118 11.18 -13.07 -7.28
C SER A 118 12.12 -12.85 -8.46
N ARG A 119 13.14 -12.00 -8.31
CA ARG A 119 14.11 -11.72 -9.39
C ARG A 119 14.92 -12.94 -9.83
N ARG A 120 15.07 -13.92 -8.93
CA ARG A 120 15.83 -15.14 -9.17
C ARG A 120 14.94 -16.37 -9.08
N PHE A 121 13.66 -16.22 -9.44
CA PHE A 121 12.62 -17.23 -9.19
C PHE A 121 13.07 -18.65 -9.54
N ASP A 122 13.55 -18.90 -10.77
CA ASP A 122 13.95 -20.25 -11.20
C ASP A 122 15.11 -20.83 -10.35
N SER A 123 16.10 -19.99 -10.01
CA SER A 123 17.24 -20.40 -9.16
C SER A 123 16.75 -20.69 -7.73
N MET A 124 15.93 -19.79 -7.18
CA MET A 124 15.35 -19.92 -5.84
C MET A 124 14.41 -21.11 -5.74
N TYR A 125 13.65 -21.40 -6.79
CA TYR A 125 12.73 -22.53 -6.83
C TYR A 125 13.48 -23.86 -6.80
N ARG A 126 14.60 -23.97 -7.53
CA ARG A 126 15.49 -25.14 -7.46
C ARG A 126 16.17 -25.30 -6.09
N SER A 127 16.50 -24.20 -5.42
CA SER A 127 17.12 -24.25 -4.08
C SER A 127 16.10 -24.52 -2.97
N CYS A 128 14.97 -23.82 -2.99
CA CYS A 128 13.90 -23.89 -2.00
C CYS A 128 12.54 -23.54 -2.62
N ALA A 129 11.86 -24.55 -3.18
CA ALA A 129 10.55 -24.41 -3.78
C ALA A 129 9.50 -23.72 -2.87
N PRO A 130 9.38 -24.04 -1.56
CA PRO A 130 8.46 -23.32 -0.67
C PRO A 130 8.68 -21.80 -0.61
N ALA A 131 9.94 -21.34 -0.64
CA ALA A 131 10.28 -19.91 -0.63
C ALA A 131 9.84 -19.22 -1.92
N ALA A 132 10.19 -19.81 -3.07
CA ALA A 132 9.81 -19.29 -4.37
C ALA A 132 8.29 -19.25 -4.54
N LEU A 133 7.58 -20.33 -4.17
CA LEU A 133 6.11 -20.39 -4.21
C LEU A 133 5.46 -19.36 -3.28
N THR A 134 6.03 -19.11 -2.10
CA THR A 134 5.56 -18.05 -1.19
C THR A 134 5.74 -16.66 -1.80
N ALA A 135 6.88 -16.39 -2.45
CA ALA A 135 7.10 -15.16 -3.20
C ALA A 135 6.09 -15.01 -4.35
N LEU A 136 5.78 -16.07 -5.08
CA LEU A 136 4.78 -16.05 -6.14
C LEU A 136 3.36 -15.73 -5.62
N LEU A 137 3.00 -16.19 -4.42
CA LEU A 137 1.75 -15.82 -3.76
C LEU A 137 1.73 -14.35 -3.31
N LEU A 138 2.84 -13.81 -2.82
CA LEU A 138 2.98 -12.38 -2.54
C LEU A 138 2.83 -11.55 -3.82
N LYS A 139 3.35 -12.05 -4.95
CA LYS A 139 3.13 -11.41 -6.26
C LYS A 139 1.66 -11.46 -6.66
N LEU A 140 0.98 -12.60 -6.53
CA LEU A 140 -0.46 -12.70 -6.80
C LEU A 140 -1.28 -11.76 -5.91
N GLU A 141 -0.91 -11.62 -4.63
CA GLU A 141 -1.50 -10.65 -3.70
C GLU A 141 -1.19 -9.20 -4.11
N SER A 142 -0.04 -8.90 -4.69
CA SER A 142 0.27 -7.52 -5.12
C SER A 142 -0.38 -7.14 -6.46
N ILE A 143 -1.03 -8.08 -7.15
CA ILE A 143 -1.73 -7.81 -8.42
C ILE A 143 -3.18 -8.34 -8.45
N TYR A 144 -3.77 -8.64 -7.29
CA TYR A 144 -5.12 -9.24 -7.22
C TYR A 144 -6.22 -8.39 -7.84
N PHE A 145 -5.99 -7.09 -7.99
CA PHE A 145 -6.93 -6.14 -8.60
C PHE A 145 -6.83 -6.09 -10.13
N GLU A 146 -5.82 -6.75 -10.72
CA GLU A 146 -5.56 -6.74 -12.16
C GLU A 146 -6.64 -7.47 -12.98
N GLU A 147 -6.59 -7.33 -14.30
CA GLU A 147 -7.45 -8.09 -15.21
C GLU A 147 -7.23 -9.60 -15.13
N GLU A 148 -8.28 -10.35 -15.49
CA GLU A 148 -8.25 -11.82 -15.59
C GLU A 148 -7.13 -12.32 -16.50
N SER A 149 -6.85 -11.57 -17.57
CA SER A 149 -5.81 -11.83 -18.58
C SER A 149 -4.39 -11.79 -18.02
N ILE A 150 -4.17 -11.09 -16.91
CA ILE A 150 -2.87 -10.93 -16.25
C ILE A 150 -2.77 -11.85 -15.03
N TRP A 151 -3.82 -11.87 -14.21
CA TRP A 151 -3.83 -12.60 -12.95
C TRP A 151 -3.91 -14.12 -13.17
N THR A 152 -4.74 -14.58 -14.10
CA THR A 152 -4.98 -16.03 -14.32
C THR A 152 -3.72 -16.77 -14.79
N PRO A 153 -2.93 -16.27 -15.76
CA PRO A 153 -1.68 -16.93 -16.13
C PRO A 153 -0.70 -17.06 -14.96
N LEU A 154 -0.61 -16.05 -14.10
CA LEU A 154 0.27 -16.10 -12.93
C LEU A 154 -0.23 -17.12 -11.90
N TYR A 155 -1.54 -17.20 -11.69
CA TYR A 155 -2.15 -18.18 -10.80
C TYR A 155 -1.97 -19.62 -11.33
N ALA A 156 -2.13 -19.81 -12.64
CA ALA A 156 -1.86 -21.08 -13.30
C ALA A 156 -0.38 -21.48 -13.17
N HIS A 157 0.54 -20.52 -13.32
CA HIS A 157 1.96 -20.75 -13.10
C HIS A 157 2.24 -21.19 -11.66
N TYR A 158 1.62 -20.55 -10.67
CA TYR A 158 1.71 -21.00 -9.27
C TYR A 158 1.23 -22.45 -9.10
N ALA A 159 0.06 -22.79 -9.66
CA ALA A 159 -0.48 -24.15 -9.55
C ALA A 159 0.42 -25.19 -10.22
N GLU A 160 0.99 -24.88 -11.37
CA GLU A 160 1.94 -25.75 -12.08
C GLU A 160 3.23 -25.95 -11.27
N GLN A 161 3.86 -24.88 -10.81
CA GLN A 161 5.08 -24.96 -10.01
C GLN A 161 4.82 -25.68 -8.68
N HIS A 162 3.69 -25.42 -8.03
CA HIS A 162 3.32 -26.14 -6.82
C HIS A 162 3.18 -27.66 -7.09
N HIS A 163 2.51 -28.05 -8.17
CA HIS A 163 2.35 -29.47 -8.52
C HIS A 163 3.70 -30.13 -8.85
N GLN A 164 4.56 -29.46 -9.61
CA GLN A 164 5.91 -29.95 -9.94
C GLN A 164 6.76 -30.13 -8.67
N ALA A 165 6.74 -29.18 -7.74
CA ALA A 165 7.48 -29.28 -6.49
C ALA A 165 7.02 -30.47 -5.64
N VAL A 166 5.70 -30.74 -5.59
CA VAL A 166 5.17 -31.93 -4.90
C VAL A 166 5.60 -33.21 -5.61
N ALA A 167 5.51 -33.26 -6.95
CA ALA A 167 5.85 -34.45 -7.74
C ALA A 167 7.35 -34.81 -7.64
N ASN A 168 8.23 -33.80 -7.56
CA ASN A 168 9.67 -33.98 -7.43
C ASN A 168 10.11 -34.27 -5.98
N GLY A 169 9.23 -34.07 -4.99
CA GLY A 169 9.59 -34.14 -3.57
C GLY A 169 10.27 -32.88 -3.02
N ASP A 170 10.34 -31.79 -3.80
CA ASP A 170 10.88 -30.49 -3.38
C ASP A 170 9.93 -29.78 -2.40
N LEU A 171 8.62 -30.07 -2.47
CA LEU A 171 7.59 -29.60 -1.53
C LEU A 171 6.99 -30.78 -0.77
N LEU A 172 7.54 -31.03 0.43
CA LEU A 172 7.10 -32.09 1.34
C LEU A 172 5.95 -31.63 2.25
N GLN A 173 5.18 -32.60 2.76
CA GLN A 173 4.16 -32.34 3.79
C GLN A 173 4.74 -31.63 5.02
N SER A 174 5.99 -31.93 5.38
CA SER A 174 6.71 -31.25 6.46
C SER A 174 6.85 -29.76 6.22
N HIS A 175 6.96 -29.28 4.98
CA HIS A 175 7.05 -27.83 4.72
C HIS A 175 5.75 -27.10 5.10
N HIS A 176 4.60 -27.72 4.86
CA HIS A 176 3.30 -27.19 5.31
C HIS A 176 3.19 -27.17 6.84
N ILE A 177 3.78 -28.15 7.53
CA ILE A 177 3.75 -28.24 9.00
C ILE A 177 4.82 -27.31 9.63
N ASN A 178 5.97 -27.13 8.97
CA ASN A 178 7.13 -26.37 9.46
C ASN A 178 6.99 -24.84 9.27
N GLY A 179 5.77 -24.36 9.08
CA GLY A 179 5.42 -22.95 9.15
C GLY A 179 5.51 -22.15 7.86
N TRP A 180 5.75 -22.78 6.70
CA TRP A 180 5.63 -22.09 5.40
C TRP A 180 4.16 -21.69 5.17
N PRO A 181 3.86 -20.40 4.91
CA PRO A 181 2.49 -19.91 4.91
C PRO A 181 1.75 -20.16 3.59
N LEU A 182 2.06 -21.24 2.86
CA LEU A 182 1.51 -21.48 1.51
C LEU A 182 -0.02 -21.58 1.51
N VAL A 183 -0.59 -22.25 2.52
CA VAL A 183 -2.04 -22.46 2.63
C VAL A 183 -2.75 -21.17 3.01
N GLU A 184 -2.23 -20.45 4.01
CA GLU A 184 -2.75 -19.17 4.46
C GLU A 184 -2.66 -18.12 3.35
N ALA A 185 -1.54 -18.09 2.63
CA ALA A 185 -1.31 -17.21 1.52
C ALA A 185 -2.28 -17.47 0.36
N LEU A 186 -2.42 -18.74 -0.05
CA LEU A 186 -3.36 -19.11 -1.11
C LEU A 186 -4.81 -18.79 -0.72
N LYS A 187 -5.21 -19.11 0.52
CA LYS A 187 -6.53 -18.76 1.05
C LYS A 187 -6.78 -17.25 0.97
N ARG A 188 -5.79 -16.45 1.34
CA ARG A 188 -5.89 -14.98 1.34
C ARG A 188 -5.97 -14.40 -0.07
N VAL A 189 -5.10 -14.83 -0.98
CA VAL A 189 -5.12 -14.43 -2.39
C VAL A 189 -6.48 -14.75 -3.03
N ASN A 190 -7.01 -15.95 -2.77
CA ASN A 190 -8.34 -16.34 -3.26
C ASN A 190 -9.44 -15.47 -2.63
N ALA A 191 -9.37 -15.17 -1.33
CA ALA A 191 -10.34 -14.31 -0.65
C ALA A 191 -10.35 -12.88 -1.21
N LEU A 192 -9.16 -12.29 -1.44
CA LEU A 192 -9.01 -10.97 -2.06
C LEU A 192 -9.54 -10.93 -3.49
N ARG A 193 -9.36 -12.02 -4.25
CA ARG A 193 -9.91 -12.11 -5.61
C ARG A 193 -11.43 -12.31 -5.60
N ALA A 194 -11.94 -13.10 -4.64
CA ALA A 194 -13.37 -13.38 -4.48
C ALA A 194 -14.16 -12.18 -3.92
N SER A 195 -13.54 -11.29 -3.16
CA SER A 195 -14.17 -10.06 -2.64
C SER A 195 -14.49 -9.03 -3.74
N ARG A 196 -14.15 -9.31 -5.00
CA ARG A 196 -14.59 -8.59 -6.20
C ARG A 196 -16.10 -8.74 -6.43
N GLU A 197 -16.93 -8.45 -5.44
CA GLU A 197 -18.38 -8.61 -5.53
C GLU A 197 -18.92 -8.12 -6.91
N PRO A 198 -19.98 -8.74 -7.44
CA PRO A 198 -20.53 -8.50 -8.78
C PRO A 198 -21.18 -7.11 -8.98
N ARG A 199 -20.65 -6.05 -8.36
CA ARG A 199 -20.95 -4.63 -8.65
C ARG A 199 -20.61 -4.22 -10.10
N LEU A 200 -20.14 -5.15 -10.93
CA LEU A 200 -20.02 -4.96 -12.37
C LEU A 200 -21.39 -4.86 -13.08
N GLU A 201 -22.48 -5.35 -12.47
CA GLU A 201 -23.82 -5.33 -13.06
C GLU A 201 -24.67 -4.11 -12.67
N ALA A 202 -24.22 -3.29 -11.71
CA ALA A 202 -24.93 -2.07 -11.32
C ALA A 202 -24.80 -0.97 -12.40
N PRO A 203 -25.78 -0.05 -12.52
CA PRO A 203 -25.77 1.02 -13.51
C PRO A 203 -24.45 1.81 -13.53
N VAL A 204 -24.05 2.24 -14.73
CA VAL A 204 -22.80 2.94 -15.06
C VAL A 204 -22.80 4.37 -14.52
N THR A 205 -22.90 4.55 -13.21
CA THR A 205 -22.49 5.80 -12.56
C THR A 205 -20.98 5.74 -12.33
N PRO A 206 -20.24 6.83 -12.56
CA PRO A 206 -18.81 6.85 -12.24
C PRO A 206 -18.63 6.48 -10.77
N VAL A 207 -17.77 5.48 -10.53
CA VAL A 207 -17.47 4.97 -9.19
C VAL A 207 -16.35 5.81 -8.57
N LEU A 208 -15.59 6.53 -9.40
CA LEU A 208 -14.44 7.31 -9.00
C LEU A 208 -14.35 8.63 -9.78
N ASP A 209 -14.09 9.72 -9.06
CA ASP A 209 -13.72 11.01 -9.67
C ASP A 209 -12.22 11.27 -9.43
N ILE A 210 -11.50 11.64 -10.49
CA ILE A 210 -10.19 12.28 -10.39
C ILE A 210 -10.41 13.78 -10.37
N VAL A 211 -10.08 14.43 -9.26
CA VAL A 211 -10.19 15.86 -9.03
C VAL A 211 -8.82 16.48 -9.26
N LEU A 212 -8.65 17.12 -10.42
CA LEU A 212 -7.40 17.74 -10.82
C LEU A 212 -7.45 19.24 -10.58
N CYS A 213 -6.58 19.73 -9.71
CA CYS A 213 -6.34 21.16 -9.57
C CYS A 213 -5.47 21.65 -10.73
N TYR A 214 -6.00 22.57 -11.54
CA TYR A 214 -5.41 22.97 -12.83
C TYR A 214 -5.41 24.50 -13.01
N CYS A 215 -4.39 25.03 -13.65
CA CYS A 215 -4.19 26.47 -13.87
C CYS A 215 -4.06 26.86 -15.35
N GLY A 216 -4.03 25.90 -16.27
CA GLY A 216 -3.76 26.19 -17.67
C GLY A 216 -2.27 26.27 -17.99
N ARG A 217 -1.85 27.37 -18.63
CA ARG A 217 -0.55 27.50 -19.33
C ARG A 217 0.65 27.06 -18.47
N GLY A 218 1.34 26.04 -18.95
CA GLY A 218 2.61 25.56 -18.40
C GLY A 218 2.49 24.32 -17.51
N GLU A 219 1.28 23.98 -17.05
CA GLU A 219 1.05 22.73 -16.34
C GLU A 219 0.92 21.57 -17.34
N ARG A 220 1.74 20.53 -17.13
CA ARG A 220 1.78 19.36 -18.02
C ARG A 220 0.88 18.27 -17.45
N ILE A 221 -0.22 17.98 -18.14
CA ILE A 221 -1.18 16.94 -17.76
C ILE A 221 -1.16 15.72 -18.70
N ASP A 222 -0.25 15.70 -19.68
CA ASP A 222 -0.10 14.58 -20.64
C ASP A 222 0.13 13.22 -19.96
N TRP A 223 0.67 13.21 -18.74
CA TRP A 223 0.86 12.00 -17.95
C TRP A 223 -0.46 11.28 -17.62
N LEU A 224 -1.61 11.97 -17.65
CA LEU A 224 -2.94 11.36 -17.51
C LEU A 224 -3.23 10.35 -18.63
N ARG A 225 -2.59 10.46 -19.80
CA ARG A 225 -2.71 9.44 -20.87
C ARG A 225 -2.20 8.07 -20.42
N GLY A 226 -1.38 8.02 -19.36
CA GLY A 226 -0.96 6.78 -18.71
C GLY A 226 -2.12 5.94 -18.16
N PHE A 227 -3.30 6.52 -17.88
CA PHE A 227 -4.50 5.77 -17.46
C PHE A 227 -5.04 4.85 -18.55
N HIS A 228 -4.63 5.03 -19.81
CA HIS A 228 -5.05 4.21 -20.94
C HIS A 228 -3.99 3.20 -21.32
N LYS A 229 -2.77 3.71 -21.52
CA LYS A 229 -1.64 2.92 -21.98
C LYS A 229 -0.37 3.49 -21.37
N LEU A 230 0.23 2.75 -20.45
CA LEU A 230 1.58 3.02 -20.03
C LEU A 230 2.55 2.50 -21.11
N PRO A 231 3.57 3.26 -21.52
CA PRO A 231 4.50 2.83 -22.58
C PRO A 231 5.15 1.46 -22.33
N TRP A 232 5.32 1.08 -21.06
CA TRP A 232 5.93 -0.18 -20.63
C TRP A 232 4.94 -1.29 -20.28
N ARG A 233 3.62 -1.01 -20.22
CA ARG A 233 2.59 -2.04 -20.05
C ARG A 233 1.90 -2.26 -21.40
N ASN A 234 1.81 -3.52 -21.83
CA ASN A 234 1.05 -3.89 -23.03
C ASN A 234 -0.48 -3.86 -22.78
N GLU A 235 -0.91 -3.53 -21.57
CA GLU A 235 -2.28 -3.54 -21.13
C GLU A 235 -3.04 -2.32 -21.64
N ASN A 236 -4.21 -2.56 -22.20
CA ASN A 236 -5.14 -1.49 -22.53
C ASN A 236 -6.16 -1.34 -21.41
N ARG A 237 -5.91 -0.43 -20.46
CA ARG A 237 -6.81 -0.16 -19.34
C ARG A 237 -7.96 0.78 -19.72
N SER A 238 -8.00 1.24 -20.98
CA SER A 238 -8.94 2.26 -21.46
C SER A 238 -10.37 1.90 -21.12
N ALA A 239 -10.80 0.66 -21.37
CA ALA A 239 -12.18 0.23 -21.18
C ALA A 239 -12.67 0.36 -19.74
N SER A 240 -11.82 0.07 -18.75
CA SER A 240 -12.19 0.23 -17.33
C SER A 240 -12.23 1.69 -16.93
N THR A 241 -11.25 2.49 -17.38
CA THR A 241 -11.15 3.92 -17.07
C THR A 241 -12.33 4.69 -17.69
N THR A 242 -12.59 4.51 -18.99
CA THR A 242 -13.67 5.20 -19.71
C THR A 242 -15.07 4.79 -19.25
N ALA A 243 -15.21 3.62 -18.63
CA ALA A 243 -16.50 3.19 -18.10
C ALA A 243 -16.78 3.72 -16.68
N ARG A 244 -15.77 4.07 -15.88
CA ARG A 244 -15.94 4.19 -14.41
C ARG A 244 -15.27 5.38 -13.75
N VAL A 245 -14.36 6.05 -14.45
CA VAL A 245 -13.56 7.15 -13.91
C VAL A 245 -13.95 8.45 -14.58
N ALA A 246 -14.46 9.40 -13.80
CA ALA A 246 -14.66 10.77 -14.26
C ALA A 246 -13.42 11.62 -14.00
N LEU A 247 -13.17 12.60 -14.87
CA LEU A 247 -12.12 13.60 -14.69
C LEU A 247 -12.77 14.97 -14.45
N ARG A 248 -12.40 15.59 -13.33
CA ARG A 248 -12.93 16.88 -12.87
C ARG A 248 -11.79 17.88 -12.80
N PHE A 249 -11.74 18.79 -13.75
CA PHE A 249 -10.82 19.92 -13.72
C PHE A 249 -11.39 21.01 -12.83
N TYR A 250 -10.69 21.33 -11.74
CA TYR A 250 -10.97 22.52 -10.93
C TYR A 250 -9.94 23.58 -11.30
N HIS A 251 -10.35 24.46 -12.23
CA HIS A 251 -9.52 25.52 -12.76
C HIS A 251 -9.41 26.65 -11.74
N LYS A 252 -8.24 26.78 -11.13
CA LYS A 252 -7.98 27.67 -10.00
C LYS A 252 -7.36 29.01 -10.39
N CYS A 253 -6.84 29.13 -11.60
CA CYS A 253 -6.17 30.37 -12.01
C CYS A 253 -7.17 31.43 -12.45
N GLY A 254 -7.13 32.56 -11.74
CA GLY A 254 -8.08 33.66 -11.87
C GLY A 254 -7.92 34.50 -13.14
N ALA A 255 -8.87 35.42 -13.31
CA ALA A 255 -8.94 36.45 -14.35
C ALA A 255 -8.97 35.95 -15.82
N MET A 256 -9.56 34.78 -16.07
CA MET A 256 -9.98 34.41 -17.44
C MET A 256 -11.35 35.03 -17.74
N GLY A 257 -11.45 35.71 -18.89
CA GLY A 257 -12.75 36.15 -19.42
C GLY A 257 -13.61 34.97 -19.86
N ASP A 258 -14.92 35.16 -19.94
CA ASP A 258 -15.88 34.08 -20.23
C ASP A 258 -15.56 33.34 -21.55
N GLU A 259 -15.15 34.07 -22.59
CA GLU A 259 -14.75 33.48 -23.88
C GLU A 259 -13.54 32.55 -23.72
N GLN A 260 -12.50 32.98 -22.99
CA GLN A 260 -11.32 32.15 -22.71
C GLN A 260 -11.66 30.92 -21.89
N ARG A 261 -12.60 31.05 -20.93
CA ARG A 261 -13.09 29.91 -20.13
C ARG A 261 -13.82 28.90 -21.01
N GLN A 262 -14.65 29.36 -21.92
CA GLN A 262 -15.37 28.48 -22.86
C GLN A 262 -14.41 27.78 -23.81
N GLU A 263 -13.41 28.49 -24.33
CA GLU A 263 -12.36 27.93 -25.18
C GLU A 263 -11.56 26.84 -24.45
N GLU A 264 -11.05 27.14 -23.25
CA GLU A 264 -10.27 26.17 -22.47
C GLU A 264 -11.14 24.99 -22.02
N THR A 265 -12.40 25.22 -21.64
CA THR A 265 -13.35 24.13 -21.32
C THR A 265 -13.56 23.20 -22.51
N SER A 266 -13.76 23.77 -23.70
CA SER A 266 -13.98 22.98 -24.92
C SER A 266 -12.73 22.17 -25.26
N LYS A 267 -11.56 22.81 -25.24
CA LYS A 267 -10.27 22.17 -25.44
C LYS A 267 -10.03 20.99 -24.48
N LEU A 268 -10.24 21.18 -23.18
CA LEU A 268 -10.05 20.11 -22.19
C LEU A 268 -11.05 18.97 -22.38
N LYS A 269 -12.31 19.27 -22.73
CA LYS A 269 -13.29 18.22 -23.03
C LYS A 269 -12.92 17.46 -24.29
N ASP A 270 -12.55 18.14 -25.36
CA ASP A 270 -12.17 17.51 -26.63
C ASP A 270 -10.93 16.63 -26.47
N GLU A 271 -9.95 17.06 -25.67
CA GLU A 271 -8.72 16.29 -25.45
C GLU A 271 -8.95 15.04 -24.58
N TRP A 272 -9.80 15.12 -23.56
CA TRP A 272 -9.86 14.10 -22.50
C TRP A 272 -11.11 13.22 -22.50
N SER A 273 -12.14 13.53 -23.29
CA SER A 273 -13.40 12.76 -23.29
C SER A 273 -13.24 11.33 -23.83
N ASP A 274 -12.26 11.08 -24.70
CA ASP A 274 -11.93 9.72 -25.14
C ASP A 274 -11.24 8.90 -24.03
N TYR A 275 -10.72 9.59 -23.00
CA TYR A 275 -9.94 8.97 -21.95
C TYR A 275 -10.73 8.68 -20.67
N PHE A 276 -11.80 9.40 -20.42
CA PHE A 276 -12.54 9.33 -19.15
C PHE A 276 -14.04 9.24 -19.40
N HIS A 277 -14.76 8.68 -18.43
CA HIS A 277 -16.21 8.49 -18.53
C HIS A 277 -16.95 9.81 -18.75
N THR A 278 -16.59 10.82 -17.97
CA THR A 278 -17.07 12.19 -18.10
C THR A 278 -15.94 13.14 -17.80
N VAL A 279 -15.89 14.25 -18.55
CA VAL A 279 -14.95 15.35 -18.31
C VAL A 279 -15.73 16.60 -17.96
N GLU A 280 -15.47 17.15 -16.78
CA GLU A 280 -16.08 18.40 -16.32
C GLU A 280 -14.99 19.42 -15.97
N VAL A 281 -15.29 20.69 -16.23
CA VAL A 281 -14.39 21.81 -15.93
C VAL A 281 -15.17 22.81 -15.09
N ARG A 282 -14.62 23.13 -13.93
CA ARG A 282 -15.18 24.05 -12.94
C ARG A 282 -14.17 25.13 -12.62
N TYR A 283 -14.53 26.39 -12.83
CA TYR A 283 -13.68 27.54 -12.48
C TYR A 283 -13.89 27.96 -11.03
N VAL A 284 -12.86 27.86 -10.22
CA VAL A 284 -12.87 28.35 -8.83
C VAL A 284 -12.26 29.73 -8.84
N ASP A 285 -13.12 30.74 -8.81
CA ASP A 285 -12.72 32.15 -8.79
C ASP A 285 -12.24 32.53 -7.39
N ASP A 286 -10.99 32.20 -7.10
CA ASP A 286 -10.29 32.70 -5.94
C ASP A 286 -9.66 34.05 -6.29
N GLN A 287 -10.18 35.12 -5.69
CA GLN A 287 -9.71 36.49 -5.95
C GLN A 287 -8.26 36.73 -5.49
N VAL A 288 -7.68 35.81 -4.72
CA VAL A 288 -6.47 36.06 -3.97
C VAL A 288 -5.40 35.00 -4.21
N ARG A 289 -5.73 33.70 -4.23
CA ARG A 289 -4.75 32.66 -3.92
C ARG A 289 -4.61 31.51 -4.91
N ALA A 290 -5.58 31.26 -5.79
CA ALA A 290 -5.50 30.19 -6.80
C ALA A 290 -4.83 28.92 -6.23
N ASP A 291 -5.29 28.45 -5.07
CA ASP A 291 -4.63 27.38 -4.32
C ASP A 291 -5.35 26.04 -4.46
N ASP A 292 -4.68 24.95 -4.08
CA ASP A 292 -5.21 23.59 -4.27
C ASP A 292 -6.35 23.30 -3.27
N CYS A 293 -6.42 24.06 -2.18
CA CYS A 293 -7.40 23.89 -1.12
C CYS A 293 -8.78 24.39 -1.54
N SER A 294 -8.84 25.58 -2.14
CA SER A 294 -10.08 26.12 -2.70
C SER A 294 -10.64 25.21 -3.79
N ALA A 295 -9.80 24.68 -4.68
CA ALA A 295 -10.19 23.71 -5.71
C ALA A 295 -10.82 22.43 -5.11
N TYR A 296 -10.15 21.80 -4.16
CA TYR A 296 -10.61 20.54 -3.57
C TYR A 296 -11.84 20.71 -2.68
N LEU A 297 -11.91 21.78 -1.90
CA LEU A 297 -13.08 22.09 -1.08
C LEU A 297 -14.28 22.46 -1.94
N ALA A 298 -14.08 23.21 -3.03
CA ALA A 298 -15.15 23.49 -3.99
C ALA A 298 -15.70 22.20 -4.59
N TYR A 299 -14.86 21.24 -4.95
CA TYR A 299 -15.31 19.91 -5.38
C TYR A 299 -16.20 19.23 -4.35
N VAL A 300 -15.72 19.16 -3.10
CA VAL A 300 -16.48 18.52 -2.02
C VAL A 300 -17.81 19.22 -1.80
N VAL A 301 -17.86 20.55 -1.82
CA VAL A 301 -19.10 21.33 -1.64
C VAL A 301 -20.07 21.11 -2.81
N ASP A 302 -19.58 21.21 -4.05
CA ASP A 302 -20.38 21.06 -5.26
C ASP A 302 -21.01 19.67 -5.36
N ARG A 303 -20.28 18.64 -4.92
CA ARG A 303 -20.64 17.22 -5.11
C ARG A 303 -21.08 16.51 -3.83
N TYR A 304 -21.16 17.20 -2.68
CA TYR A 304 -21.30 16.57 -1.37
C TYR A 304 -22.41 15.51 -1.28
N ASP A 305 -23.55 15.83 -1.89
CA ASP A 305 -24.77 15.02 -1.86
C ASP A 305 -24.75 13.89 -2.91
N ASP A 306 -23.87 13.96 -3.90
CA ASP A 306 -23.73 13.02 -5.02
C ASP A 306 -22.28 12.59 -5.29
N LEU A 307 -21.49 12.47 -4.21
CA LEU A 307 -20.11 11.99 -4.26
C LEU A 307 -20.04 10.55 -4.84
N PRO A 308 -19.06 10.26 -5.71
CA PRO A 308 -18.73 8.88 -6.13
C PRO A 308 -18.24 8.05 -4.93
N GLU A 309 -18.03 6.73 -5.09
CA GLU A 309 -17.47 5.91 -3.98
C GLU A 309 -16.08 6.41 -3.57
N PHE A 310 -15.27 6.83 -4.54
CA PHE A 310 -13.92 7.35 -4.32
C PHE A 310 -13.69 8.68 -5.03
N ALA A 311 -12.93 9.58 -4.41
CA ALA A 311 -12.39 10.78 -5.03
C ALA A 311 -10.87 10.78 -4.90
N VAL A 312 -10.15 11.07 -6.00
CA VAL A 312 -8.69 11.16 -6.03
C VAL A 312 -8.30 12.59 -6.32
N PHE A 313 -7.66 13.24 -5.35
CA PHE A 313 -7.27 14.64 -5.43
C PHE A 313 -5.83 14.73 -5.89
N LEU A 314 -5.57 15.49 -6.96
CA LEU A 314 -4.27 15.57 -7.62
C LEU A 314 -3.97 16.99 -8.07
N HIS A 315 -2.69 17.36 -7.97
CA HIS A 315 -2.18 18.49 -8.73
C HIS A 315 -1.95 18.11 -10.19
N ALA A 316 -1.92 19.10 -11.07
CA ALA A 316 -1.46 18.92 -12.44
C ALA A 316 0.00 18.40 -12.54
N ASP A 317 0.86 18.70 -11.57
CA ASP A 317 2.25 18.21 -11.47
C ASP A 317 2.39 16.97 -10.58
N ALA A 318 1.31 16.20 -10.35
CA ALA A 318 1.32 15.03 -9.46
C ALA A 318 2.52 14.06 -9.63
N PRO A 319 3.04 13.77 -10.84
CA PRO A 319 4.23 12.93 -11.01
C PRO A 319 5.47 13.41 -10.25
N GLU A 320 5.59 14.70 -9.96
CA GLU A 320 6.70 15.27 -9.19
C GLU A 320 6.55 15.04 -7.68
N HIS A 321 5.36 14.61 -7.22
CA HIS A 321 5.00 14.49 -5.80
C HIS A 321 4.63 13.07 -5.37
N ILE A 322 4.41 12.15 -6.32
CA ILE A 322 4.13 10.73 -6.06
C ILE A 322 5.39 9.89 -6.35
N PRO A 323 5.55 8.71 -5.74
CA PRO A 323 6.75 7.89 -5.94
C PRO A 323 6.81 7.28 -7.33
N SER A 324 5.66 6.99 -7.92
CA SER A 324 5.52 6.54 -9.30
C SER A 324 4.11 6.81 -9.79
N VAL A 325 3.98 7.02 -11.10
CA VAL A 325 2.67 7.10 -11.75
C VAL A 325 1.94 5.75 -11.63
N ASP A 326 2.66 4.62 -11.66
CA ASP A 326 2.08 3.30 -11.46
C ASP A 326 1.28 3.16 -10.16
N LEU A 327 1.75 3.74 -9.04
CA LEU A 327 1.00 3.72 -7.77
C LEU A 327 -0.37 4.36 -7.92
N LEU A 328 -0.42 5.54 -8.54
CA LEU A 328 -1.66 6.26 -8.77
C LEU A 328 -2.59 5.45 -9.69
N MET A 329 -2.05 4.92 -10.78
CA MET A 329 -2.81 4.15 -11.76
C MET A 329 -3.40 2.88 -11.14
N ASP A 330 -2.60 2.13 -10.38
CA ASP A 330 -3.03 0.91 -9.70
C ASP A 330 -4.05 1.22 -8.60
N ALA A 331 -3.87 2.31 -7.83
CA ALA A 331 -4.84 2.74 -6.82
C ALA A 331 -6.20 3.07 -7.43
N VAL A 332 -6.23 3.85 -8.52
CA VAL A 332 -7.45 4.19 -9.26
C VAL A 332 -8.09 2.95 -9.89
N PHE A 333 -7.28 2.05 -10.44
CA PHE A 333 -7.77 0.82 -11.06
C PHE A 333 -8.38 -0.13 -10.02
N ALA A 334 -7.72 -0.31 -8.89
CA ALA A 334 -8.26 -1.09 -7.77
C ALA A 334 -9.55 -0.45 -7.23
N ALA A 335 -9.58 0.86 -7.04
CA ALA A 335 -10.73 1.59 -6.52
C ALA A 335 -11.94 1.51 -7.46
N SER A 336 -11.76 1.83 -8.74
CA SER A 336 -12.84 1.79 -9.75
C SER A 336 -13.44 0.40 -9.95
N ARG A 337 -12.69 -0.65 -9.60
CA ARG A 337 -13.12 -2.05 -9.68
C ARG A 337 -13.58 -2.64 -8.35
N GLY A 338 -13.60 -1.84 -7.27
CA GLY A 338 -14.06 -2.28 -5.95
C GLY A 338 -13.10 -3.24 -5.25
N PHE A 339 -11.81 -3.20 -5.56
CA PHE A 339 -10.79 -4.03 -4.91
C PHE A 339 -10.16 -3.37 -3.68
N LEU A 340 -10.34 -2.06 -3.47
CA LEU A 340 -9.85 -1.45 -2.24
C LEU A 340 -10.66 -1.95 -1.03
N PRO A 341 -9.99 -2.33 0.08
CA PRO A 341 -10.68 -2.77 1.28
C PRO A 341 -11.45 -1.60 1.91
N GLU A 342 -12.50 -1.92 2.66
CA GLU A 342 -13.38 -0.93 3.29
C GLU A 342 -12.60 -0.03 4.26
N GLU A 343 -11.61 -0.60 4.93
CA GLU A 343 -10.74 0.05 5.89
C GLU A 343 -9.79 1.07 5.24
N ALA A 344 -9.57 0.99 3.92
CA ALA A 344 -8.77 1.96 3.18
C ALA A 344 -9.60 3.21 2.82
N GLY A 345 -10.13 3.87 3.85
CA GLY A 345 -10.94 5.08 3.70
C GLY A 345 -10.16 6.29 3.17
N PHE A 346 -8.86 6.36 3.45
CA PHE A 346 -7.96 7.41 3.00
C PHE A 346 -6.59 6.82 2.66
N ILE A 347 -6.05 7.15 1.48
CA ILE A 347 -4.75 6.66 1.00
C ILE A 347 -3.90 7.84 0.53
N HIS A 348 -2.77 8.08 1.19
CA HIS A 348 -1.76 9.00 0.67
C HIS A 348 -1.01 8.41 -0.52
N LEU A 349 -0.96 9.15 -1.61
CA LEU A 349 -0.23 8.78 -2.84
C LEU A 349 1.13 9.50 -2.94
N ALA A 350 1.36 10.56 -2.16
CA ALA A 350 2.61 11.29 -2.17
C ALA A 350 3.82 10.47 -1.65
N HIS A 351 5.05 10.81 -2.04
CA HIS A 351 6.25 10.08 -1.61
C HIS A 351 6.90 10.63 -0.32
N ASN A 352 6.65 11.89 0.02
CA ASN A 352 7.35 12.56 1.12
C ASN A 352 6.61 12.35 2.45
N TYR A 353 7.12 11.46 3.30
CA TYR A 353 6.64 11.30 4.67
C TYR A 353 7.35 12.29 5.60
N VAL A 354 6.59 13.23 6.18
CA VAL A 354 7.10 14.24 7.09
C VAL A 354 6.87 13.80 8.53
N ARG A 355 7.99 13.71 9.25
CA ARG A 355 8.02 13.55 10.70
C ARG A 355 8.15 14.92 11.33
N HIS A 356 7.24 15.23 12.24
CA HIS A 356 7.27 16.41 13.08
C HIS A 356 7.82 16.12 14.48
N ASP A 357 8.10 14.86 14.80
CA ASP A 357 8.77 14.53 16.05
C ASP A 357 10.24 14.98 16.01
N CYS A 358 10.68 15.47 17.16
CA CYS A 358 12.00 16.07 17.35
C CYS A 358 12.86 15.14 18.22
N PRO A 359 13.47 14.09 17.65
CA PRO A 359 14.27 13.16 18.41
C PRO A 359 15.57 13.83 18.87
N GLY A 360 15.70 14.01 20.19
CA GLY A 360 16.92 14.43 20.86
C GLY A 360 17.02 15.92 21.14
N ASN A 361 17.97 16.27 22.00
CA ASN A 361 18.27 17.59 22.57
C ASN A 361 18.70 18.66 21.53
N ARG A 362 18.20 18.59 20.29
CA ARG A 362 18.46 19.57 19.24
C ARG A 362 17.73 20.85 19.60
N THR A 363 18.49 21.83 20.06
CA THR A 363 18.05 23.22 20.27
C THR A 363 17.47 23.88 19.01
N GLU A 364 17.63 23.25 17.84
CA GLU A 364 17.04 23.62 16.55
C GLU A 364 15.59 23.16 16.37
N CYS A 365 15.12 22.24 17.21
CA CYS A 365 13.71 21.95 17.39
C CYS A 365 13.06 23.04 18.24
N LYS A 366 13.12 24.28 17.77
CA LYS A 366 12.08 25.21 18.13
C LYS A 366 10.82 24.60 17.53
N ASP A 367 9.89 24.24 18.40
CA ASP A 367 8.49 24.29 18.04
C ASP A 367 8.14 25.76 18.02
N PRO A 368 8.08 26.40 16.85
CA PRO A 368 6.88 27.15 16.66
C PRO A 368 5.82 26.04 16.56
N ASP A 369 4.94 25.86 17.55
CA ASP A 369 3.71 26.66 17.52
C ASP A 369 3.78 27.67 16.38
N ALA A 370 3.80 27.20 15.13
CA ALA A 370 3.70 28.07 13.98
C ALA A 370 2.32 28.64 14.23
N PRO A 371 2.19 29.88 14.74
CA PRO A 371 0.90 30.41 15.13
C PRO A 371 -0.09 30.29 13.96
N GLU A 372 0.44 30.17 12.75
CA GLU A 372 -0.24 29.82 11.52
C GLU A 372 -0.93 28.45 11.55
N VAL A 373 -0.27 27.34 11.90
CA VAL A 373 -0.92 26.00 11.93
C VAL A 373 -2.01 25.95 12.99
N ALA A 374 -1.71 26.44 14.20
CA ALA A 374 -2.71 26.48 15.25
C ALA A 374 -3.88 27.37 14.84
N ARG A 375 -3.63 28.55 14.27
CA ARG A 375 -4.69 29.46 13.79
C ARG A 375 -5.50 28.85 12.66
N LEU A 376 -4.85 28.23 11.69
CA LEU A 376 -5.47 27.50 10.59
C LEU A 376 -6.40 26.42 11.12
N TRP A 377 -5.92 25.60 12.06
CA TRP A 377 -6.70 24.57 12.71
C TRP A 377 -7.95 25.14 13.40
N ARG A 378 -7.80 26.20 14.21
CA ARG A 378 -8.95 26.81 14.90
C ARG A 378 -9.99 27.35 13.92
N LYS A 379 -9.57 27.84 12.75
CA LYS A 379 -10.47 28.38 11.73
C LYS A 379 -11.19 27.29 10.97
N VAL A 380 -10.49 26.23 10.57
CA VAL A 380 -11.07 25.11 9.80
C VAL A 380 -11.93 24.20 10.69
N PHE A 381 -11.46 23.86 11.89
CA PHE A 381 -12.15 22.91 12.77
C PHE A 381 -13.02 23.57 13.84
N HIS A 382 -13.05 24.90 13.92
CA HIS A 382 -13.73 25.65 14.98
C HIS A 382 -13.36 25.17 16.41
N SER A 383 -12.16 24.61 16.56
CA SER A 383 -11.66 24.08 17.84
C SER A 383 -10.80 25.12 18.55
N SER A 384 -10.90 25.20 19.88
CA SER A 384 -9.97 25.99 20.70
C SER A 384 -8.63 25.29 20.91
N ILE A 385 -8.60 23.96 20.75
CA ILE A 385 -7.43 23.10 20.94
C ILE A 385 -6.92 22.68 19.56
N ALA A 386 -5.68 23.06 19.27
CA ALA A 386 -4.97 22.66 18.05
C ALA A 386 -3.86 21.66 18.42
N PRO A 387 -3.57 20.68 17.55
CA PRO A 387 -2.46 19.76 17.75
C PRO A 387 -1.13 20.52 17.67
N THR A 388 -0.18 20.11 18.52
CA THR A 388 1.20 20.59 18.53
C THR A 388 2.04 19.78 17.53
N ARG A 389 3.10 20.39 16.98
CA ARG A 389 4.04 19.66 16.11
C ARG A 389 5.02 18.81 16.93
N LEU A 390 5.45 19.28 18.10
CA LEU A 390 6.47 18.63 18.93
C LEU A 390 6.19 17.18 19.29
N GLU A 391 4.93 16.86 19.56
CA GLU A 391 4.55 15.55 20.07
C GLU A 391 4.43 14.51 18.94
N GLY A 392 4.85 14.87 17.70
CA GLY A 392 4.72 14.00 16.53
C GLY A 392 3.26 13.76 16.12
N HIS A 393 2.34 14.55 16.66
CA HIS A 393 0.90 14.36 16.48
C HIS A 393 0.49 14.46 15.01
N MET A 394 1.20 15.22 14.17
CA MET A 394 0.84 15.42 12.76
C MET A 394 1.75 14.67 11.77
N ASN A 395 2.40 13.57 12.17
CA ASN A 395 3.20 12.82 11.20
C ASN A 395 2.27 12.25 10.10
N GLY A 396 2.68 12.46 8.85
CA GLY A 396 1.92 12.07 7.68
C GLY A 396 2.69 12.37 6.42
N TYR A 397 2.07 12.13 5.26
CA TYR A 397 2.68 12.50 3.98
C TYR A 397 2.42 13.97 3.68
N CYS A 398 3.46 14.69 3.24
CA CYS A 398 3.26 16.00 2.62
C CYS A 398 2.88 15.82 1.15
N CYS A 399 2.22 16.85 0.62
CA CYS A 399 1.62 16.91 -0.71
C CYS A 399 0.20 16.33 -0.79
N VAL A 400 -0.62 17.00 -1.60
CA VAL A 400 -2.09 16.84 -1.62
C VAL A 400 -2.53 15.87 -2.72
N GLN A 401 -1.83 14.73 -2.79
CA GLN A 401 -2.13 13.61 -3.67
C GLN A 401 -2.63 12.46 -2.80
N PHE A 402 -3.93 12.25 -2.83
CA PHE A 402 -4.56 11.23 -2.00
C PHE A 402 -5.87 10.76 -2.61
N LEU A 403 -6.26 9.54 -2.24
CA LEU A 403 -7.54 8.94 -2.54
C LEU A 403 -8.37 8.91 -1.26
N VAL A 404 -9.62 9.34 -1.35
CA VAL A 404 -10.57 9.39 -0.23
C VAL A 404 -11.86 8.67 -0.61
N ARG A 405 -12.37 7.84 0.28
CA ARG A 405 -13.70 7.26 0.15
C ARG A 405 -14.76 8.27 0.55
N ARG A 406 -15.90 8.29 -0.14
CA ARG A 406 -17.04 9.18 0.17
C ARG A 406 -17.44 9.16 1.63
N GLU A 407 -17.48 7.98 2.25
CA GLU A 407 -17.87 7.85 3.66
C GLU A 407 -16.98 8.67 4.58
N ARG A 408 -15.68 8.80 4.28
CA ARG A 408 -14.74 9.63 5.04
C ARG A 408 -15.00 11.12 4.85
N ILE A 409 -15.32 11.53 3.62
CA ILE A 409 -15.77 12.90 3.33
C ILE A 409 -17.08 13.21 4.10
N GLN A 410 -18.01 12.26 4.14
CA GLN A 410 -19.31 12.45 4.78
C GLN A 410 -19.29 12.33 6.32
N LEU A 411 -18.14 12.00 6.93
CA LEU A 411 -17.98 12.11 8.39
C LEU A 411 -18.15 13.54 8.90
N ARG A 412 -17.97 14.53 8.03
CA ARG A 412 -18.22 15.94 8.34
C ARG A 412 -19.37 16.43 7.50
N THR A 413 -20.14 17.37 8.04
CA THR A 413 -21.30 17.94 7.33
C THR A 413 -20.85 18.75 6.12
N LYS A 414 -21.75 18.93 5.14
CA LYS A 414 -21.53 19.85 4.02
C LYS A 414 -21.12 21.25 4.50
N GLN A 415 -21.75 21.72 5.58
CA GLN A 415 -21.47 23.04 6.16
C GLN A 415 -20.01 23.19 6.61
N PHE A 416 -19.41 22.16 7.20
CA PHE A 416 -17.99 22.19 7.55
C PHE A 416 -17.10 22.50 6.33
N TYR A 417 -17.39 21.88 5.18
CA TYR A 417 -16.64 22.11 3.94
C TYR A 417 -16.93 23.48 3.33
N VAL A 418 -18.17 23.98 3.44
CA VAL A 418 -18.52 25.35 3.04
C VAL A 418 -17.75 26.37 3.89
N ASP A 419 -17.72 26.21 5.21
CA ASP A 419 -17.01 27.12 6.09
C ASP A 419 -15.50 27.10 5.83
N ALA A 420 -14.92 25.91 5.60
CA ALA A 420 -13.54 25.77 5.19
C ALA A 420 -13.28 26.43 3.82
N LEU A 421 -14.15 26.22 2.82
CA LEU A 421 -14.03 26.84 1.50
C LEU A 421 -14.09 28.37 1.61
N ASN A 422 -15.01 28.92 2.41
CA ASN A 422 -15.12 30.37 2.60
C ASN A 422 -13.84 30.95 3.21
N PHE A 423 -13.23 30.22 4.16
CA PHE A 423 -11.94 30.59 4.72
C PHE A 423 -10.82 30.55 3.67
N PHE A 424 -10.75 29.51 2.83
CA PHE A 424 -9.70 29.32 1.83
C PHE A 424 -9.90 30.05 0.49
N GLY A 425 -11.12 30.38 0.08
CA GLY A 425 -11.42 30.82 -1.29
C GLY A 425 -12.05 32.20 -1.42
N GLU A 426 -12.90 32.62 -0.47
CA GLU A 426 -13.73 33.82 -0.69
C GLU A 426 -13.10 35.13 -0.22
N THR A 427 -12.17 35.08 0.72
CA THR A 427 -11.59 36.30 1.31
C THR A 427 -10.07 36.21 1.39
N ALA A 428 -9.38 37.35 1.39
CA ALA A 428 -7.95 37.39 1.73
C ALA A 428 -7.70 37.14 3.23
N GLU A 429 -8.75 36.89 4.03
CA GLU A 429 -8.66 36.83 5.49
C GLU A 429 -7.73 35.72 5.95
N SER A 430 -7.83 34.50 5.41
CA SER A 430 -6.91 33.44 5.84
C SER A 430 -5.46 33.72 5.49
N TYR A 431 -5.18 34.46 4.40
CA TYR A 431 -3.83 34.93 4.13
C TYR A 431 -3.36 35.91 5.21
N TYR A 432 -4.14 36.95 5.50
CA TYR A 432 -3.78 37.97 6.50
C TYR A 432 -3.75 37.43 7.94
N GLU A 433 -4.60 36.48 8.23
CA GLU A 433 -4.64 35.78 9.51
C GLU A 433 -3.38 34.93 9.68
N LEU A 434 -2.95 34.20 8.66
CA LEU A 434 -1.75 33.38 8.77
C LEU A 434 -0.48 34.23 8.68
N PHE A 435 -0.46 35.33 7.92
CA PHE A 435 0.75 36.14 7.68
C PHE A 435 0.51 37.62 7.99
N PRO A 436 0.49 38.03 9.28
CA PRO A 436 0.09 39.38 9.69
C PRO A 436 1.10 40.51 9.38
N VAL A 437 2.31 40.21 8.88
CA VAL A 437 3.35 41.23 8.65
C VAL A 437 3.16 41.91 7.30
N GLY A 438 2.53 43.09 7.32
CA GLY A 438 2.27 43.91 6.14
C GLY A 438 1.18 43.30 5.25
N LYS A 439 -0.01 43.90 5.21
CA LYS A 439 -1.19 43.41 4.46
C LYS A 439 -1.03 43.40 2.93
N VAL A 440 0.20 43.46 2.42
CA VAL A 440 0.52 43.41 1.01
C VAL A 440 0.71 41.94 0.64
N ILE A 441 -0.15 41.45 -0.24
CA ILE A 441 0.00 40.13 -0.84
C ILE A 441 0.99 40.30 -2.00
N TRP A 442 2.17 39.70 -1.91
CA TRP A 442 3.14 39.77 -2.99
C TRP A 442 2.84 38.69 -4.03
N THR A 443 3.20 38.93 -5.29
CA THR A 443 3.07 37.92 -6.35
C THR A 443 3.71 36.57 -5.97
N PRO A 444 4.89 36.50 -5.32
CA PRO A 444 5.45 35.24 -4.83
C PRO A 444 4.56 34.52 -3.82
N ASP A 445 3.76 35.23 -3.01
CA ASP A 445 2.89 34.62 -2.01
C ASP A 445 1.69 33.92 -2.64
N THR A 446 1.10 34.56 -3.66
CA THR A 446 0.05 33.95 -4.50
C THR A 446 0.58 32.76 -5.32
N ARG A 447 1.87 32.76 -5.66
CA ARG A 447 2.54 31.61 -6.30
C ARG A 447 2.96 30.53 -5.30
N GLY A 448 3.26 30.93 -4.07
CA GLY A 448 3.78 30.09 -3.00
C GLY A 448 2.72 29.21 -2.35
N ARG A 449 1.42 29.49 -2.54
CA ARG A 449 0.30 28.66 -2.04
C ARG A 449 0.33 28.43 -0.51
N THR A 450 0.90 29.38 0.24
CA THR A 450 1.37 29.18 1.62
C THR A 450 0.29 28.71 2.61
N PRO A 451 -0.95 29.26 2.62
CA PRO A 451 -2.03 28.75 3.49
C PRO A 451 -2.38 27.28 3.21
N CYS A 452 -2.53 26.93 1.94
CA CYS A 452 -2.83 25.55 1.56
C CYS A 452 -1.66 24.61 1.82
N GLN A 453 -0.43 25.11 1.70
CA GLN A 453 0.76 24.32 2.07
C GLN A 453 0.76 23.90 3.54
N LEU A 454 0.26 24.77 4.43
CA LEU A 454 0.09 24.42 5.84
C LEU A 454 -1.00 23.36 6.04
N ALA A 455 -2.04 23.37 5.19
CA ALA A 455 -3.13 22.39 5.22
C ALA A 455 -2.74 20.99 4.68
N MET A 456 -1.65 20.90 3.90
CA MET A 456 -1.15 19.63 3.33
C MET A 456 -1.04 18.52 4.39
N TYR A 457 -0.65 18.88 5.61
CA TYR A 457 -0.34 17.95 6.69
C TYR A 457 -1.57 17.40 7.42
N PHE A 458 -2.78 17.88 7.15
CA PHE A 458 -3.97 17.42 7.87
C PHE A 458 -5.19 17.24 6.96
N TRP A 459 -4.99 17.09 5.65
CA TRP A 459 -6.07 16.67 4.75
C TRP A 459 -6.73 15.38 5.21
N HIS A 460 -5.94 14.40 5.66
CA HIS A 460 -6.45 13.17 6.22
C HIS A 460 -7.38 13.46 7.41
N VAL A 461 -7.04 14.41 8.27
CA VAL A 461 -7.86 14.84 9.42
C VAL A 461 -9.11 15.61 9.00
N ILE A 462 -9.03 16.42 7.94
CA ILE A 462 -10.19 17.05 7.29
C ILE A 462 -11.19 15.98 6.86
N PHE A 463 -10.72 14.82 6.40
CA PHE A 463 -11.55 13.65 6.06
C PHE A 463 -11.73 12.66 7.22
N GLY A 464 -11.43 13.08 8.44
CA GLY A 464 -11.75 12.34 9.68
C GLY A 464 -10.75 11.26 10.09
N GLU A 465 -9.58 11.17 9.45
CA GLU A 465 -8.49 10.28 9.90
C GLU A 465 -7.85 10.78 11.19
N ASP A 466 -7.12 9.88 11.85
CA ASP A 466 -6.34 10.19 13.04
C ASP A 466 -5.24 11.20 12.73
N LEU A 467 -4.87 12.02 13.72
CA LEU A 467 -3.80 13.00 13.59
C LEU A 467 -2.49 12.36 13.09
N TRP A 468 -2.20 11.17 13.60
CA TRP A 468 -1.04 10.37 13.26
C TRP A 468 -1.40 9.28 12.26
N LEU A 469 -0.80 9.35 11.07
CA LEU A 469 -0.89 8.25 10.10
C LEU A 469 0.40 7.44 10.10
N PRO A 470 0.33 6.11 10.10
CA PRO A 470 1.51 5.29 9.89
C PRO A 470 2.08 5.53 8.49
N ARG A 471 3.39 5.29 8.33
CA ARG A 471 4.00 5.18 7.00
C ARG A 471 3.26 4.11 6.19
N ARG A 472 3.14 4.31 4.88
CA ARG A 472 2.38 3.47 3.96
C ARG A 472 2.75 2.00 4.09
N HIS A 473 4.04 1.68 4.17
CA HIS A 473 4.48 0.29 4.31
C HIS A 473 4.09 -0.33 5.67
N ARG A 474 3.82 0.48 6.71
CA ARG A 474 3.39 0.06 8.06
C ARG A 474 1.88 0.15 8.28
N ASP A 475 1.13 0.78 7.38
CA ASP A 475 -0.31 0.92 7.52
C ASP A 475 -1.00 -0.42 7.26
N SER A 476 -1.47 -1.06 8.33
CA SER A 476 -2.16 -2.34 8.26
C SER A 476 -3.50 -2.29 7.51
N ARG A 477 -4.02 -1.13 7.13
CA ARG A 477 -5.27 -1.02 6.36
C ARG A 477 -5.04 -1.09 4.85
N LEU A 478 -3.83 -0.82 4.39
CA LEU A 478 -3.54 -0.67 2.97
C LEU A 478 -3.26 -2.03 2.29
N PRO A 479 -3.72 -2.29 1.07
CA PRO A 479 -3.38 -3.52 0.36
C PRO A 479 -1.88 -3.57 -0.01
N LEU A 480 -1.36 -4.77 -0.25
CA LEU A 480 0.08 -5.00 -0.48
C LEU A 480 0.67 -4.10 -1.58
N PHE A 481 -0.03 -3.97 -2.71
CA PHE A 481 0.47 -3.20 -3.85
C PHE A 481 0.68 -1.72 -3.55
N ILE A 482 -0.13 -1.15 -2.65
CA ILE A 482 0.05 0.23 -2.16
C ILE A 482 1.29 0.29 -1.26
N ARG A 483 1.46 -0.67 -0.33
CA ARG A 483 2.58 -0.69 0.62
C ARG A 483 3.95 -0.83 -0.02
N MET A 484 4.03 -1.57 -1.11
CA MET A 484 5.30 -1.92 -1.76
C MET A 484 5.93 -0.77 -2.53
N LEU A 485 5.09 0.12 -3.06
CA LEU A 485 5.54 1.27 -3.85
C LEU A 485 6.08 2.35 -2.90
N ASN A 486 7.30 2.83 -3.15
CA ASN A 486 8.10 3.75 -2.32
C ASN A 486 8.86 3.11 -1.14
N ILE A 487 8.80 1.79 -0.99
CA ILE A 487 9.32 1.17 0.22
C ILE A 487 10.83 1.35 0.39
N GLU A 488 11.59 1.35 -0.69
CA GLU A 488 13.05 1.54 -0.68
C GLU A 488 13.43 2.97 -0.29
N ALA A 489 12.69 3.97 -0.77
CA ALA A 489 12.91 5.35 -0.38
C ALA A 489 12.62 5.55 1.11
N GLU A 490 11.53 4.96 1.61
CA GLU A 490 11.17 5.04 3.02
C GLU A 490 12.19 4.32 3.91
N ALA A 491 12.64 3.14 3.47
CA ALA A 491 13.68 2.36 4.12
C ALA A 491 15.02 3.10 4.20
N ALA A 492 15.43 3.73 3.10
CA ALA A 492 16.66 4.52 3.05
C ALA A 492 16.58 5.71 4.03
N LEU A 493 15.43 6.38 4.10
CA LEU A 493 15.19 7.47 5.05
C LEU A 493 15.20 6.98 6.51
N GLU A 494 14.63 5.81 6.80
CA GLU A 494 14.67 5.21 8.15
C GLU A 494 16.10 4.83 8.56
N ALA A 495 16.86 4.24 7.64
CA ALA A 495 18.26 3.88 7.86
C ALA A 495 19.13 5.11 8.13
N GLN A 496 18.97 6.19 7.34
CA GLN A 496 19.69 7.46 7.54
C GLN A 496 19.42 8.09 8.91
N ARG A 497 18.22 7.87 9.47
CA ARG A 497 17.82 8.42 10.77
C ARG A 497 18.16 7.52 11.95
N GLY A 498 18.70 6.32 11.71
CA GLY A 498 19.03 5.35 12.76
C GLY A 498 17.79 4.84 13.51
N GLU A 499 16.63 4.88 12.86
CA GLU A 499 15.32 4.65 13.51
C GLU A 499 15.04 3.17 13.74
N ASP A 500 15.69 2.29 12.98
CA ASP A 500 15.61 0.85 13.17
C ASP A 500 17.02 0.24 13.13
N GLY A 501 17.34 -0.62 14.11
CA GLY A 501 18.54 -1.47 14.07
C GLY A 501 18.61 -2.38 12.82
N ALA A 502 17.56 -2.39 12.00
CA ALA A 502 17.49 -3.06 10.70
C ALA A 502 18.17 -2.26 9.56
N GLY A 503 18.41 -0.95 9.72
CA GLY A 503 18.93 -0.07 8.65
C GLY A 503 20.28 -0.52 8.07
N GLY A 504 21.11 -1.22 8.85
CA GLY A 504 22.38 -1.78 8.37
C GLY A 504 22.22 -2.93 7.37
N ARG A 505 21.13 -3.71 7.42
CA ARG A 505 20.89 -4.82 6.47
C ARG A 505 20.22 -4.36 5.18
N VAL A 506 19.38 -3.33 5.26
CA VAL A 506 18.58 -2.78 4.15
C VAL A 506 19.46 -2.32 2.98
N ILE A 507 20.64 -1.73 3.27
CA ILE A 507 21.54 -1.16 2.27
C ILE A 507 22.30 -2.25 1.47
N GLN A 508 22.46 -3.46 2.02
CA GLN A 508 23.24 -4.53 1.36
C GLN A 508 22.53 -5.16 0.16
N PHE A 509 21.19 -5.09 0.09
CA PHE A 509 20.41 -5.75 -0.97
C PHE A 509 20.21 -4.91 -2.23
N THR A 510 20.34 -3.59 -2.14
CA THR A 510 20.04 -2.68 -3.25
C THR A 510 21.25 -2.45 -4.15
N GLY A 511 22.47 -2.44 -3.61
CA GLY A 511 23.64 -1.93 -4.36
C GLY A 511 23.46 -0.45 -4.68
N ASP A 512 24.56 0.28 -4.86
CA ASP A 512 24.53 1.76 -4.89
C ASP A 512 23.79 2.39 -6.09
N ASN A 513 23.24 1.59 -7.02
CA ASN A 513 22.69 2.07 -8.30
C ASN A 513 21.19 1.81 -8.53
N THR A 514 20.44 1.25 -7.56
CA THR A 514 19.01 0.94 -7.77
C THR A 514 18.12 2.00 -7.14
N GLY A 515 17.53 2.88 -7.96
CA GLY A 515 16.53 3.86 -7.50
C GLY A 515 15.18 3.21 -7.14
N ALA A 516 14.33 3.93 -6.41
CA ALA A 516 13.05 3.44 -5.87
C ALA A 516 12.04 2.90 -6.91
N GLU A 517 12.23 3.24 -8.19
CA GLU A 517 11.44 2.71 -9.30
C GLU A 517 11.78 1.22 -9.58
N ASP A 518 12.99 0.81 -9.29
CA ASP A 518 13.61 -0.40 -9.83
C ASP A 518 12.98 -1.71 -9.32
N THR A 519 12.60 -1.81 -8.04
CA THR A 519 12.02 -3.05 -7.50
C THR A 519 10.61 -3.33 -8.02
N TYR A 520 9.78 -2.30 -8.19
CA TYR A 520 8.43 -2.50 -8.74
C TYR A 520 8.46 -2.84 -10.24
N TYR A 521 9.22 -2.06 -11.04
CA TYR A 521 9.37 -2.34 -12.47
C TYR A 521 9.98 -3.74 -12.72
N ARG A 522 10.95 -4.16 -11.89
CA ARG A 522 11.51 -5.52 -11.96
C ARG A 522 10.49 -6.59 -11.56
N LEU A 523 9.69 -6.37 -10.51
CA LEU A 523 8.61 -7.29 -10.12
C LEU A 523 7.55 -7.44 -11.21
N GLN A 524 7.36 -6.43 -12.06
CA GLN A 524 6.44 -6.50 -13.19
C GLN A 524 7.07 -7.19 -14.42
N SER A 525 8.37 -6.99 -14.66
CA SER A 525 9.07 -7.57 -15.82
C SER A 525 9.31 -9.08 -15.70
N LEU A 526 9.45 -9.61 -14.47
CA LEU A 526 9.78 -11.02 -14.22
C LEU A 526 8.77 -12.02 -14.79
N PHE A 527 7.49 -11.65 -14.84
CA PHE A 527 6.42 -12.56 -15.31
C PHE A 527 5.85 -12.17 -16.67
N THR A 528 6.22 -10.99 -17.20
CA THR A 528 5.82 -10.55 -18.55
C THR A 528 6.81 -11.00 -19.62
N ALA A 529 8.07 -11.28 -19.24
CA ALA A 529 9.11 -11.73 -20.18
C ALA A 529 9.02 -13.22 -20.58
N GLN A 530 8.36 -14.08 -19.78
CA GLN A 530 8.00 -15.41 -20.25
C GLN A 530 6.84 -15.27 -21.25
N LYS A 531 7.12 -15.55 -22.52
CA LYS A 531 6.16 -15.38 -23.62
C LYS A 531 4.78 -15.93 -23.21
N PRO A 532 3.71 -15.11 -23.24
CA PRO A 532 2.35 -15.57 -22.95
C PRO A 532 1.93 -16.79 -23.79
N ALA A 533 2.54 -16.97 -24.96
CA ALA A 533 2.30 -18.13 -25.82
C ALA A 533 2.64 -19.47 -25.14
N SER A 534 3.75 -19.58 -24.41
CA SER A 534 4.09 -20.84 -23.74
C SER A 534 3.22 -21.10 -22.52
N LEU A 535 2.96 -20.06 -21.71
CA LEU A 535 2.08 -20.18 -20.53
C LEU A 535 0.63 -20.46 -20.93
N ARG A 536 0.13 -19.84 -21.99
CA ARG A 536 -1.22 -20.07 -22.52
C ARG A 536 -1.36 -21.48 -23.07
N GLN A 537 -0.40 -21.95 -23.88
CA GLN A 537 -0.40 -23.32 -24.38
C GLN A 537 -0.34 -24.34 -23.24
N THR A 538 0.45 -24.07 -22.20
CA THR A 538 0.50 -24.92 -21.01
C THR A 538 -0.82 -24.92 -20.25
N ALA A 539 -1.44 -23.75 -20.03
CA ALA A 539 -2.72 -23.64 -19.35
C ALA A 539 -3.86 -24.34 -20.12
N GLU A 540 -3.91 -24.15 -21.44
CA GLU A 540 -4.86 -24.85 -22.32
C GLU A 540 -4.65 -26.37 -22.25
N ARG A 541 -3.40 -26.84 -22.31
CA ARG A 541 -3.04 -28.25 -22.17
C ARG A 541 -3.41 -28.83 -20.80
N LEU A 542 -3.18 -28.10 -19.71
CA LEU A 542 -3.53 -28.54 -18.35
C LEU A 542 -5.05 -28.58 -18.14
N CYS A 543 -5.78 -27.60 -18.66
CA CYS A 543 -7.24 -27.60 -18.66
C CYS A 543 -7.77 -28.82 -19.43
N GLU A 544 -7.18 -29.12 -20.59
CA GLU A 544 -7.54 -30.29 -21.39
C GLU A 544 -7.20 -31.60 -20.66
N GLN A 545 -6.03 -31.71 -20.03
CA GLN A 545 -5.63 -32.86 -19.22
C GLN A 545 -6.55 -33.08 -18.01
N ALA A 546 -6.91 -32.01 -17.29
CA ALA A 546 -7.84 -32.07 -16.17
C ALA A 546 -9.24 -32.49 -16.63
N LEU A 547 -9.72 -31.96 -17.77
CA LEU A 547 -10.98 -32.35 -18.37
C LEU A 547 -10.97 -33.83 -18.79
N GLN A 548 -9.87 -34.32 -19.36
CA GLN A 548 -9.70 -35.73 -19.71
C GLN A 548 -9.65 -36.64 -18.47
N ALA A 549 -8.96 -36.23 -17.41
CA ALA A 549 -8.93 -36.94 -16.14
C ALA A 549 -10.32 -37.02 -15.50
N ALA A 550 -11.07 -35.92 -15.50
CA ALA A 550 -12.45 -35.88 -15.01
C ALA A 550 -13.40 -36.76 -15.84
N LYS A 551 -13.28 -36.73 -17.17
CA LYS A 551 -14.04 -37.63 -18.07
C LYS A 551 -13.70 -39.10 -17.80
N LYS A 552 -12.43 -39.43 -17.61
CA LYS A 552 -11.99 -40.79 -17.29
C LYS A 552 -12.54 -41.25 -15.94
N ALA A 553 -12.47 -40.42 -14.90
CA ALA A 553 -13.06 -40.72 -13.61
C ALA A 553 -14.57 -40.97 -13.70
N LEU A 554 -15.29 -40.13 -14.46
CA LEU A 554 -16.72 -40.31 -14.71
C LEU A 554 -17.03 -41.63 -15.42
N VAL A 555 -16.24 -42.00 -16.43
CA VAL A 555 -16.40 -43.28 -17.16
C VAL A 555 -16.09 -44.48 -16.26
N ASP A 556 -15.06 -44.38 -15.44
CA ASP A 556 -14.64 -45.46 -14.54
C ASP A 556 -15.62 -45.62 -13.36
N ASP A 557 -16.35 -44.57 -12.96
CA ASP A 557 -17.47 -44.63 -11.99
C ASP A 557 -18.79 -45.12 -12.61
N VAL A 558 -19.02 -44.90 -13.91
CA VAL A 558 -20.23 -45.39 -14.61
C VAL A 558 -20.16 -46.89 -14.94
N LYS A 559 -18.96 -47.46 -15.18
CA LYS A 559 -18.79 -48.90 -15.48
C LYS A 559 -19.26 -49.84 -14.35
N PRO A 560 -19.00 -49.57 -13.05
CA PRO A 560 -19.58 -50.32 -11.93
C PRO A 560 -21.11 -50.25 -11.89
N TRP A 561 -21.68 -49.10 -12.23
CA TRP A 561 -23.13 -48.89 -12.25
C TRP A 561 -23.82 -49.74 -13.34
N GLU A 562 -23.25 -49.82 -14.55
CA GLU A 562 -23.79 -50.68 -15.60
C GLU A 562 -23.66 -52.18 -15.27
N LYS A 563 -22.57 -52.59 -14.60
CA LYS A 563 -22.44 -53.95 -14.06
C LYS A 563 -23.44 -54.25 -12.95
N GLN A 564 -23.77 -53.29 -12.09
CA GLN A 564 -24.84 -53.45 -11.10
C GLN A 564 -26.22 -53.52 -11.77
N LYS A 565 -26.48 -52.69 -12.78
CA LYS A 565 -27.73 -52.71 -13.54
C LYS A 565 -27.97 -54.06 -14.22
N ALA A 566 -26.93 -54.66 -14.80
CA ALA A 566 -26.98 -56.02 -15.37
C ALA A 566 -27.22 -57.12 -14.31
N ARG A 567 -26.81 -56.92 -13.06
CA ARG A 567 -27.15 -57.82 -11.94
C ARG A 567 -28.61 -57.68 -11.50
N PHE A 568 -29.20 -56.49 -11.60
CA PHE A 568 -30.62 -56.29 -11.28
C PHE A 568 -31.55 -56.87 -12.36
N THR A 569 -31.17 -56.85 -13.64
CA THR A 569 -31.98 -57.46 -14.71
C THR A 569 -32.02 -59.00 -14.66
N LEU A 570 -31.09 -59.64 -13.95
CA LEU A 570 -31.04 -61.10 -13.79
C LEU A 570 -31.90 -61.64 -12.63
N VAL A 571 -32.53 -60.77 -11.83
CA VAL A 571 -33.37 -61.16 -10.67
C VAL A 571 -34.88 -61.07 -10.98
N GLU A 572 -35.29 -60.50 -12.11
CA GLU A 572 -36.72 -60.32 -12.45
C GLU A 572 -37.43 -61.54 -13.09
N ASN A 573 -36.77 -62.70 -13.21
CA ASN A 573 -37.38 -63.92 -13.75
C ASN A 573 -37.60 -65.02 -12.69
N GLN A 574 -38.20 -64.68 -11.54
CA GLN A 574 -38.82 -65.68 -10.65
C GLN A 574 -40.26 -65.31 -10.31
N PRO A 575 -41.26 -66.17 -10.63
CA PRO A 575 -42.64 -65.94 -10.22
C PRO A 575 -42.81 -66.38 -8.77
N SER A 576 -42.91 -65.42 -7.84
CA SER A 576 -43.30 -65.68 -6.45
C SER A 576 -44.65 -65.05 -6.14
N VAL A 577 -45.62 -65.94 -5.94
CA VAL A 577 -46.94 -65.70 -5.37
C VAL A 577 -46.78 -65.41 -3.87
N MET A 578 -47.22 -64.24 -3.37
CA MET A 578 -48.14 -64.14 -2.21
C MET A 578 -48.28 -62.72 -1.63
N LYS A 579 -49.57 -62.38 -1.42
CA LYS A 579 -50.21 -61.69 -0.28
C LYS A 579 -49.91 -60.22 -0.01
N LEU A 580 -50.90 -59.40 -0.38
CA LEU A 580 -51.20 -58.11 0.24
C LEU A 580 -51.43 -58.26 1.75
N GLN A 581 -50.68 -57.52 2.54
CA GLN A 581 -51.12 -57.03 3.84
C GLN A 581 -51.04 -55.50 3.85
N THR A 582 -52.20 -54.90 4.04
CA THR A 582 -52.43 -53.47 4.24
C THR A 582 -51.95 -53.06 5.64
N GLY A 583 -51.04 -52.08 5.73
CA GLY A 583 -50.51 -51.59 7.00
C GLY A 583 -50.09 -50.12 6.98
N LYS A 584 -51.01 -49.26 7.44
CA LYS A 584 -50.84 -47.99 8.17
C LYS A 584 -49.72 -47.02 7.73
N ARG A 585 -50.16 -45.90 7.13
CA ARG A 585 -49.44 -44.61 7.08
C ARG A 585 -49.22 -44.06 8.50
N ALA A 586 -47.97 -43.82 8.87
CA ALA A 586 -47.60 -42.92 9.96
C ALA A 586 -46.98 -41.65 9.37
N SER A 587 -47.58 -40.51 9.72
CA SER A 587 -47.16 -39.15 9.37
C SER A 587 -45.93 -38.75 10.20
N MET A 588 -44.82 -38.42 9.54
CA MET A 588 -43.70 -37.72 10.16
C MET A 588 -43.78 -36.22 9.81
N LYS A 589 -43.95 -35.38 10.84
CA LYS A 589 -43.73 -33.93 10.77
C LYS A 589 -42.23 -33.65 10.91
N PRO A 590 -41.66 -32.66 10.20
CA PRO A 590 -40.30 -32.20 10.48
C PRO A 590 -40.29 -31.21 11.65
N SER A 591 -39.43 -31.49 12.63
CA SER A 591 -39.09 -30.60 13.75
C SER A 591 -38.02 -29.62 13.29
N VAL A 592 -38.38 -28.34 13.13
CA VAL A 592 -37.44 -27.24 12.92
C VAL A 592 -36.89 -26.82 14.30
N ARG A 593 -35.59 -27.06 14.53
CA ARG A 593 -34.85 -26.48 15.67
C ARG A 593 -34.32 -25.11 15.23
N ALA A 594 -34.84 -24.05 15.85
CA ALA A 594 -34.32 -22.71 15.74
C ALA A 594 -32.97 -22.60 16.48
N LEU A 595 -31.94 -22.12 15.79
CA LEU A 595 -30.69 -21.67 16.38
C LEU A 595 -30.88 -20.22 16.83
N THR A 596 -30.77 -20.01 18.14
CA THR A 596 -30.68 -18.71 18.79
C THR A 596 -29.40 -17.99 18.39
N ALA A 597 -29.53 -16.84 17.73
CA ALA A 597 -28.44 -15.91 17.47
C ALA A 597 -28.06 -15.17 18.77
N VAL A 598 -26.78 -15.26 19.12
CA VAL A 598 -26.17 -14.50 20.21
C VAL A 598 -25.85 -13.10 19.68
N THR A 599 -26.51 -12.09 20.24
CA THR A 599 -26.26 -10.67 19.96
C THR A 599 -25.08 -10.17 20.83
N PRO A 600 -24.14 -9.38 20.30
CA PRO A 600 -23.09 -8.77 21.12
C PRO A 600 -23.65 -7.60 21.95
N PRO A 601 -23.03 -7.27 23.10
CA PRO A 601 -23.55 -6.27 24.02
C PRO A 601 -23.38 -4.85 23.48
N ARG A 602 -24.47 -4.10 23.60
CA ARG A 602 -24.62 -2.67 23.31
C ARG A 602 -23.84 -1.88 24.35
N SER A 603 -22.91 -1.03 23.93
CA SER A 603 -22.20 -0.10 24.81
C SER A 603 -23.18 0.94 25.35
N GLU A 604 -23.24 1.05 26.68
CA GLU A 604 -24.04 2.01 27.43
C GLU A 604 -23.62 3.46 27.13
N SER A 605 -24.57 4.24 26.64
CA SER A 605 -24.52 5.69 26.54
C SER A 605 -24.75 6.31 27.91
N LEU A 606 -23.74 7.01 28.44
CA LEU A 606 -23.87 7.91 29.59
C LEU A 606 -24.55 9.21 29.14
N GLU A 607 -25.87 9.26 29.21
CA GLU A 607 -26.63 10.50 29.34
C GLU A 607 -26.68 10.89 30.82
N ARG A 608 -26.14 12.07 31.16
CA ARG A 608 -26.52 12.82 32.36
C ARG A 608 -26.68 14.30 32.03
N ASP A 609 -27.93 14.72 32.12
CA ASP A 609 -28.43 15.94 32.76
C ASP A 609 -27.44 17.11 32.91
N ARG A 610 -27.75 18.19 32.20
CA ARG A 610 -27.65 19.55 32.75
C ARG A 610 -28.59 20.50 32.03
N ASP A 611 -29.83 20.50 32.51
CA ASP A 611 -30.67 21.69 32.55
C ASP A 611 -30.09 22.68 33.58
N ARG A 612 -29.81 23.92 33.16
CA ARG A 612 -30.25 25.16 33.85
C ARG A 612 -29.65 26.43 33.24
N SER A 613 -30.57 27.35 32.97
CA SER A 613 -30.46 28.82 33.05
C SER A 613 -29.63 29.58 32.01
N ALA A 614 -30.37 30.17 31.06
CA ALA A 614 -30.04 31.40 30.36
C ALA A 614 -29.94 32.60 31.33
N PRO A 615 -29.16 33.63 30.94
CA PRO A 615 -29.72 34.97 30.98
C PRO A 615 -29.47 35.78 29.70
N ALA A 616 -30.33 36.77 29.55
CA ALA A 616 -30.56 37.63 28.40
C ALA A 616 -29.35 38.42 27.88
N SER A 617 -29.40 38.69 26.58
CA SER A 617 -28.57 39.64 25.82
C SER A 617 -28.65 41.07 26.38
N PRO A 618 -27.60 41.88 26.16
CA PRO A 618 -27.76 43.29 25.89
C PRO A 618 -27.40 43.62 24.44
N ALA A 619 -28.30 44.39 23.83
CA ALA A 619 -28.20 44.96 22.51
C ALA A 619 -26.87 45.71 22.30
N ARG A 620 -26.19 45.44 21.18
CA ARG A 620 -25.08 46.25 20.69
C ARG A 620 -25.55 47.17 19.57
N GLN A 621 -25.30 48.45 19.80
CA GLN A 621 -25.60 49.58 18.95
C GLN A 621 -24.94 49.45 17.57
N ARG A 622 -25.73 49.75 16.54
CA ARG A 622 -25.25 49.99 15.17
C ARG A 622 -24.47 51.31 15.15
N THR A 623 -23.18 51.25 14.84
CA THR A 623 -22.39 52.39 14.39
C THR A 623 -22.33 52.38 12.86
N ALA A 624 -22.65 53.53 12.27
CA ALA A 624 -22.67 53.76 10.83
C ALA A 624 -21.25 53.73 10.22
N PRO A 625 -21.08 53.31 8.95
CA PRO A 625 -19.79 53.41 8.28
C PRO A 625 -19.48 54.85 7.85
N LYS A 626 -18.28 55.31 8.20
CA LYS A 626 -17.66 56.54 7.67
C LYS A 626 -17.40 56.37 6.17
N LYS A 627 -17.79 57.38 5.39
CA LYS A 627 -17.37 57.59 4.00
C LYS A 627 -15.83 57.62 3.93
N ILE A 628 -15.26 56.78 3.07
CA ILE A 628 -13.88 56.89 2.61
C ILE A 628 -13.92 57.66 1.30
N ASN A 629 -13.11 58.72 1.22
CA ASN A 629 -12.94 59.55 0.05
C ASN A 629 -12.25 58.77 -1.07
N GLU A 630 -12.79 58.93 -2.28
CA GLU A 630 -12.09 58.68 -3.54
C GLU A 630 -10.81 59.52 -3.59
N LEU A 631 -9.70 58.87 -3.93
CA LEU A 631 -8.46 59.53 -4.33
C LEU A 631 -8.05 58.94 -5.67
N ASP A 632 -7.96 59.83 -6.65
CA ASP A 632 -7.53 59.66 -8.02
C ASP A 632 -6.23 58.84 -8.14
N MET A 633 -6.25 57.79 -8.96
CA MET A 633 -5.04 57.22 -9.55
C MET A 633 -4.86 57.80 -10.96
N GLN A 634 -3.99 58.79 -11.07
CA GLN A 634 -3.41 59.21 -12.34
C GLN A 634 -2.40 58.17 -12.82
N ALA A 635 -2.52 57.82 -14.11
CA ALA A 635 -1.61 57.00 -14.87
C ALA A 635 -0.23 57.66 -14.99
N GLY A 636 0.82 56.94 -14.58
CA GLY A 636 2.22 57.28 -14.83
C GLY A 636 2.89 56.17 -15.63
N LYS A 637 3.22 56.46 -16.88
CA LYS A 637 4.10 55.68 -17.74
C LYS A 637 5.54 55.74 -17.21
N SER A 638 6.20 54.59 -17.11
CA SER A 638 7.64 54.40 -17.39
C SER A 638 7.92 52.93 -17.58
#